data_AF-A0A7V7MQP6-F1
#
_entry.id   AF-A0A7V7MQP6-F1
#
_cell.length_a   1.000
_cell.length_b   1.000
_cell.length_c   1.000
_cell.angle_alpha   90.00
_cell.angle_beta   90.00
_cell.angle_gamma   90.00
#
_symmetry.space_group_name_H-M   'P 1'
#
loop_
_entity.id
_entity.type
_entity.pdbx_description
1 polymer ?
#
loop_
_entity_poly.entity_id
_entity_poly.type
_entity_poly.pdbx_seq_one_letter_code
_entity_poly.pdbx_strand_id
1 'polypeptide(L)'
;MAYLVNWLQTLGRSYDGGVPLAKVIWRSPMIRYRRVARIGFLLGLLCGPLSGGLVAQAASQNQDQASRPRSVVFYLMDTCRNDRLGFNRYHRETTPFLKWLAERSVVFEACYSQAPWTKPSMASILSSKFPSKMDAHQLQYRLPDEVKTWPEVLQDNGMYTAGFSANILMGNLLSNFAQGFDHFVESTHVNRGDPIRFASGSAKKLNQYVFPWLDQNRQWPVLLYLHSVDPHEEYEPEPKYLQHFADPKRHEQFRQEWKSLMKTGPPIPGLYVTQENFDRAEVDSASFIEHGSNLYDADILANDDQIRQLWNKLQERSWGQDFIFIFTSDHGEEFFDHGGTSHGYILYEEMIRVPLMIYAPGLLPAGKRIQTPVRSLDIYPTLCELLEIETPDGLEGESLLPLIHGREESEPREIVSIRREDPIMKRFGIASGDMICVRKGRWKLILNLEESQVRDRPRLELFDLQTDPAEKNNLVGKHPEVVQEMEKIATKFIQDRWEGSASLNSPAFDPEVRHQLAELGYVEDEEPLPDLWAALESKDDQRIRNALKAGADPDGLDSTFGVSPLCIAALFGDLELLKLLLEFGASVDVRNRDGSTPLSSAAFLGRVEALEYLLEKGADPEATNHRGESILSATEVPWEITEALAGLFGLALDREAVEAGRQNCAKLLKARIETPKKED
;
A
#
# COMPACT_ATOMS: atom_id res chain seq x y z
N MET A 1 -14.56 5.57 3.42
CA MET A 1 -14.83 6.92 2.82
C MET A 1 -14.44 8.05 3.77
N ALA A 2 -15.06 8.12 4.96
CA ALA A 2 -14.86 9.22 5.92
C ALA A 2 -13.37 9.41 6.34
N TYR A 3 -12.58 8.34 6.38
CA TYR A 3 -11.14 8.39 6.67
C TYR A 3 -10.35 9.50 5.93
N LEU A 4 -10.63 9.71 4.64
CA LEU A 4 -9.94 10.73 3.85
C LEU A 4 -10.49 12.15 4.12
N VAL A 5 -11.77 12.29 4.47
CA VAL A 5 -12.52 13.55 4.74
C VAL A 5 -11.78 14.43 5.74
N ASN A 6 -11.59 13.87 6.92
CA ASN A 6 -11.16 14.56 8.13
C ASN A 6 -9.75 15.16 7.96
N TRP A 7 -8.92 14.48 7.17
CA TRP A 7 -7.53 14.84 6.94
C TRP A 7 -7.32 16.17 6.19
N LEU A 8 -8.18 16.59 5.24
CA LEU A 8 -7.98 17.90 4.58
C LEU A 8 -8.56 19.09 5.34
N GLN A 9 -9.40 18.88 6.37
CA GLN A 9 -9.91 19.99 7.17
C GLN A 9 -8.81 20.69 7.99
N THR A 10 -7.84 19.92 8.52
CA THR A 10 -6.68 20.45 9.26
C THR A 10 -5.75 21.31 8.39
N LEU A 11 -5.76 21.09 7.06
CA LEU A 11 -5.03 21.90 6.08
C LEU A 11 -5.74 23.23 5.70
N GLY A 12 -6.88 23.56 6.30
CA GLY A 12 -7.66 24.76 6.01
C GLY A 12 -7.06 26.10 6.47
N ARG A 13 -5.92 26.11 7.18
CA ARG A 13 -5.39 27.30 7.88
C ARG A 13 -4.00 27.80 7.42
N SER A 14 -3.78 27.97 6.11
CA SER A 14 -2.94 29.03 5.50
C SER A 14 -2.57 28.71 4.04
N TYR A 15 -3.03 29.54 3.10
CA TYR A 15 -2.18 30.34 2.20
C TYR A 15 -3.06 31.22 1.32
N ASP A 16 -2.62 32.45 1.10
CA ASP A 16 -3.33 33.48 0.33
C ASP A 16 -2.49 33.89 -0.88
N GLY A 17 -3.13 34.36 -1.96
CA GLY A 17 -2.46 34.82 -3.18
C GLY A 17 -2.89 34.07 -4.44
N GLY A 18 -3.89 34.63 -5.13
CA GLY A 18 -4.33 34.16 -6.46
C GLY A 18 -3.85 35.07 -7.60
N VAL A 19 -3.74 34.49 -8.80
CA VAL A 19 -3.72 35.21 -10.09
C VAL A 19 -4.62 34.41 -11.06
N PRO A 20 -5.56 35.04 -11.78
CA PRO A 20 -6.58 34.32 -12.56
C PRO A 20 -6.15 34.06 -14.02
N LEU A 21 -6.66 32.98 -14.60
CA LEU A 21 -6.68 32.76 -16.06
C LEU A 21 -8.09 32.31 -16.49
N ALA A 22 -8.68 32.98 -17.49
CA ALA A 22 -10.06 32.73 -17.90
C ALA A 22 -10.26 32.89 -19.42
N LYS A 23 -11.08 31.98 -19.99
CA LYS A 23 -11.41 31.85 -21.44
C LYS A 23 -10.20 31.36 -22.26
N VAL A 24 -10.33 30.40 -23.19
CA VAL A 24 -11.44 30.13 -24.12
C VAL A 24 -11.76 28.63 -24.21
N ILE A 25 -13.06 28.27 -24.27
CA ILE A 25 -13.70 27.21 -25.10
C ILE A 25 -15.20 27.19 -24.74
N TRP A 26 -16.09 27.01 -25.74
CA TRP A 26 -17.50 26.73 -25.49
C TRP A 26 -18.14 25.96 -26.66
N ARG A 27 -18.35 24.65 -26.48
CA ARG A 27 -19.42 23.85 -27.11
C ARG A 27 -19.51 22.46 -26.44
N SER A 28 -20.39 22.46 -25.43
CA SER A 28 -21.10 21.39 -24.70
C SER A 28 -21.06 19.92 -25.18
N PRO A 29 -21.38 18.94 -24.28
CA PRO A 29 -21.11 18.94 -22.83
C PRO A 29 -20.79 17.55 -22.24
N MET A 30 -19.65 17.38 -21.58
CA MET A 30 -19.48 16.44 -20.45
C MET A 30 -18.15 16.70 -19.74
N ILE A 31 -18.04 16.27 -18.47
CA ILE A 31 -16.89 16.44 -17.56
C ILE A 31 -16.57 17.92 -17.21
N ARG A 32 -16.44 18.30 -15.91
CA ARG A 32 -15.18 18.78 -15.27
C ARG A 32 -15.28 19.58 -13.94
N TYR A 33 -14.56 19.05 -12.95
CA TYR A 33 -13.59 19.71 -12.05
C TYR A 33 -13.98 20.55 -10.79
N ARG A 34 -13.31 20.19 -9.68
CA ARG A 34 -12.24 20.96 -8.92
C ARG A 34 -12.11 22.47 -9.29
N ARG A 35 -11.80 23.49 -8.46
CA ARG A 35 -10.97 23.73 -7.23
C ARG A 35 -10.97 25.29 -6.98
N VAL A 36 -10.55 25.97 -5.89
CA VAL A 36 -10.33 25.73 -4.43
C VAL A 36 -9.92 27.06 -3.72
N ALA A 37 -10.05 27.18 -2.38
CA ALA A 37 -9.30 28.02 -1.37
C ALA A 37 -10.25 28.61 -0.27
N ARG A 38 -10.10 28.35 1.06
CA ARG A 38 -9.16 28.88 2.11
C ARG A 38 -9.45 30.37 2.51
N ILE A 39 -9.23 30.94 3.72
CA ILE A 39 -8.48 30.69 5.01
C ILE A 39 -9.33 31.31 6.18
N GLY A 40 -9.15 31.16 7.52
CA GLY A 40 -8.37 30.29 8.42
C GLY A 40 -7.68 31.00 9.64
N PHE A 41 -7.59 30.31 10.80
CA PHE A 41 -6.78 30.58 12.04
C PHE A 41 -7.16 31.69 13.06
N LEU A 42 -7.47 31.29 14.32
CA LEU A 42 -6.78 31.76 15.56
C LEU A 42 -6.98 30.81 16.79
N LEU A 43 -6.96 31.30 18.05
CA LEU A 43 -6.30 30.68 19.23
C LEU A 43 -6.96 30.86 20.64
N GLY A 44 -6.72 29.88 21.54
CA GLY A 44 -6.48 30.05 23.01
C GLY A 44 -7.66 29.92 24.01
N LEU A 45 -7.48 29.86 25.35
CA LEU A 45 -6.39 29.35 26.26
C LEU A 45 -6.75 29.58 27.77
N LEU A 46 -5.88 29.13 28.72
CA LEU A 46 -5.82 29.45 30.19
C LEU A 46 -6.84 28.72 31.13
N CYS A 47 -6.56 28.36 32.39
CA CYS A 47 -5.33 28.24 33.23
C CYS A 47 -5.63 27.32 34.46
N GLY A 48 -4.73 26.44 34.94
CA GLY A 48 -3.70 26.70 35.99
C GLY A 48 -4.09 26.08 37.35
N PRO A 49 -3.20 25.90 38.38
CA PRO A 49 -1.81 26.36 38.54
C PRO A 49 -0.78 25.22 38.86
N LEU A 50 0.30 25.52 39.61
CA LEU A 50 1.61 24.82 39.61
C LEU A 50 2.08 24.21 40.95
N SER A 51 2.88 23.13 40.88
CA SER A 51 4.05 22.82 41.75
C SER A 51 4.90 21.70 41.11
N GLY A 52 6.22 21.55 41.29
CA GLY A 52 7.21 22.40 41.97
C GLY A 52 8.28 21.56 42.72
N GLY A 53 9.34 21.11 42.05
CA GLY A 53 10.37 20.23 42.64
C GLY A 53 11.78 20.40 42.04
N LEU A 54 12.83 20.27 42.88
CA LEU A 54 14.21 20.66 42.55
C LEU A 54 15.00 19.67 41.68
N VAL A 55 15.94 20.23 40.91
CA VAL A 55 17.11 19.53 40.35
C VAL A 55 18.20 19.40 41.43
N ALA A 56 18.87 18.25 41.47
CA ALA A 56 20.12 18.08 42.21
C ALA A 56 21.25 17.63 41.26
N GLN A 57 22.34 18.40 41.19
CA GLN A 57 23.58 17.95 40.56
C GLN A 57 24.42 17.20 41.58
N ALA A 58 24.87 15.99 41.22
CA ALA A 58 25.97 15.30 41.89
C ALA A 58 26.93 14.78 40.81
N ALA A 59 28.20 15.14 40.89
CA ALA A 59 29.23 14.66 39.98
C ALA A 59 30.02 13.53 40.65
N SER A 60 30.12 12.39 39.99
CA SER A 60 31.04 11.30 40.34
C SER A 60 31.70 10.79 39.06
N GLN A 61 33.03 10.88 39.00
CA GLN A 61 33.81 10.32 37.89
C GLN A 61 34.00 8.80 38.07
N ASN A 62 34.27 8.12 36.96
CA ASN A 62 34.64 6.70 36.86
C ASN A 62 33.61 5.70 37.41
N GLN A 63 32.68 5.32 36.54
CA GLN A 63 32.15 3.96 36.48
C GLN A 63 32.52 3.37 35.11
N ASP A 64 32.68 2.05 35.03
CA ASP A 64 32.91 1.37 33.75
C ASP A 64 31.77 1.70 32.78
N GLN A 65 32.13 2.14 31.58
CA GLN A 65 31.17 2.71 30.62
C GLN A 65 30.39 1.59 29.94
N ALA A 66 29.35 1.10 30.62
CA ALA A 66 28.38 0.15 30.08
C ALA A 66 27.91 0.62 28.70
N SER A 67 27.93 -0.29 27.72
CA SER A 67 27.52 0.01 26.35
C SER A 67 26.09 0.51 26.34
N ARG A 68 25.89 1.68 25.74
CA ARG A 68 24.57 2.29 25.58
C ARG A 68 23.63 1.31 24.85
N PRO A 69 22.37 1.12 25.29
CA PRO A 69 21.43 0.23 24.59
C PRO A 69 21.26 0.70 23.15
N ARG A 70 21.14 -0.23 22.19
CA ARG A 70 21.15 0.14 20.77
C ARG A 70 19.84 0.76 20.31
N SER A 71 19.96 1.70 19.39
CA SER A 71 18.84 2.23 18.61
C SER A 71 18.76 1.55 17.24
N VAL A 72 17.63 1.71 16.55
CA VAL A 72 17.38 1.16 15.21
C VAL A 72 17.05 2.30 14.26
N VAL A 73 17.69 2.32 13.10
CA VAL A 73 17.27 3.12 11.95
C VAL A 73 16.87 2.16 10.84
N PHE A 74 15.59 2.16 10.48
CA PHE A 74 15.06 1.31 9.42
C PHE A 74 14.70 2.21 8.25
N TYR A 75 15.47 2.13 7.16
CA TYR A 75 15.24 2.93 5.95
C TYR A 75 14.74 2.01 4.83
N LEU A 76 13.50 2.27 4.38
CA LEU A 76 12.90 1.62 3.23
C LEU A 76 12.81 2.61 2.06
N MET A 77 13.24 2.15 0.89
CA MET A 77 13.13 2.86 -0.38
C MET A 77 12.14 2.07 -1.25
N ASP A 78 10.93 2.59 -1.42
CA ASP A 78 9.82 2.01 -2.18
C ASP A 78 10.22 1.69 -3.63
N THR A 79 9.71 0.58 -4.19
CA THR A 79 10.02 0.06 -5.55
C THR A 79 11.51 -0.12 -5.90
N CYS A 80 12.42 -0.07 -4.91
CA CYS A 80 13.86 -0.06 -5.14
C CYS A 80 14.43 -1.42 -5.57
N ARG A 81 14.78 -1.54 -6.84
CA ARG A 81 15.39 -2.73 -7.48
C ARG A 81 16.77 -3.07 -6.94
N ASN A 82 16.98 -4.33 -6.59
CA ASN A 82 18.27 -4.84 -6.10
C ASN A 82 19.43 -4.71 -7.11
N ASP A 83 19.15 -4.79 -8.42
CA ASP A 83 20.15 -4.76 -9.50
C ASP A 83 20.58 -3.36 -9.94
N ARG A 84 19.85 -2.30 -9.54
CA ARG A 84 20.14 -0.89 -9.89
C ARG A 84 21.04 -0.15 -8.89
N LEU A 85 21.63 -0.88 -7.95
CA LEU A 85 22.36 -0.32 -6.81
C LEU A 85 23.87 -0.53 -6.96
N GLY A 86 24.65 0.55 -6.80
CA GLY A 86 26.11 0.51 -6.93
C GLY A 86 26.79 -0.43 -5.92
N PHE A 87 26.17 -0.70 -4.77
CA PHE A 87 26.65 -1.69 -3.80
C PHE A 87 26.35 -3.15 -4.17
N ASN A 88 25.51 -3.38 -5.18
CA ASN A 88 25.23 -4.68 -5.80
C ASN A 88 25.87 -4.81 -7.19
N ARG A 89 26.96 -4.06 -7.41
CA ARG A 89 27.77 -4.11 -8.63
C ARG A 89 27.07 -3.57 -9.88
N TYR A 90 26.02 -2.76 -9.72
CA TYR A 90 25.48 -1.99 -10.84
C TYR A 90 26.57 -1.09 -11.44
N HIS A 91 26.55 -0.95 -12.77
CA HIS A 91 27.64 -0.33 -13.52
C HIS A 91 27.62 1.20 -13.49
N ARG A 92 26.51 1.81 -13.06
CA ARG A 92 26.35 3.27 -12.89
C ARG A 92 26.46 3.64 -11.41
N GLU A 93 26.95 4.83 -11.11
CA GLU A 93 27.08 5.31 -9.73
C GLU A 93 25.74 5.91 -9.22
N THR A 94 24.77 5.03 -9.00
CA THR A 94 23.45 5.37 -8.43
C THR A 94 23.48 5.55 -6.92
N THR A 95 24.35 4.84 -6.20
CA THR A 95 24.37 4.84 -4.72
C THR A 95 25.77 4.95 -4.11
N PRO A 96 26.48 6.09 -4.26
CA PRO A 96 27.81 6.26 -3.69
C PRO A 96 27.85 6.15 -2.15
N PHE A 97 26.83 6.62 -1.43
CA PHE A 97 26.80 6.52 0.04
C PHE A 97 26.43 5.11 0.52
N LEU A 98 25.40 4.46 -0.02
CA LEU A 98 25.06 3.09 0.37
C LEU A 98 26.17 2.10 -0.01
N LYS A 99 26.96 2.38 -1.06
CA LYS A 99 28.20 1.64 -1.38
C LYS A 99 29.27 1.80 -0.32
N TRP A 100 29.49 3.01 0.19
CA TRP A 100 30.35 3.23 1.36
C TRP A 100 29.81 2.53 2.62
N LEU A 101 28.49 2.51 2.84
CA LEU A 101 27.89 1.84 3.99
C LEU A 101 27.97 0.30 3.86
N ALA A 102 27.85 -0.25 2.65
CA ALA A 102 27.96 -1.67 2.35
C ALA A 102 29.33 -2.27 2.70
N GLU A 103 30.43 -1.55 2.47
CA GLU A 103 31.77 -1.92 2.93
C GLU A 103 31.87 -2.10 4.46
N ARG A 104 30.91 -1.56 5.21
CA ARG A 104 30.87 -1.50 6.68
C ARG A 104 29.75 -2.35 7.28
N SER A 105 28.97 -3.02 6.43
CA SER A 105 27.72 -3.73 6.77
C SER A 105 27.79 -5.20 6.36
N VAL A 106 26.77 -5.98 6.73
CA VAL A 106 26.43 -7.21 6.01
C VAL A 106 25.51 -6.85 4.84
N VAL A 107 25.79 -7.39 3.65
CA VAL A 107 24.91 -7.27 2.47
C VAL A 107 24.43 -8.65 2.04
N PHE A 108 23.13 -8.79 1.79
CA PHE A 108 22.54 -9.99 1.23
C PHE A 108 22.30 -9.76 -0.27
N GLU A 109 22.99 -10.52 -1.13
CA GLU A 109 22.93 -10.30 -2.59
C GLU A 109 21.62 -10.80 -3.22
N ALA A 110 20.79 -11.50 -2.45
CA ALA A 110 19.57 -12.19 -2.87
C ALA A 110 18.53 -12.23 -1.72
N CYS A 111 18.00 -11.07 -1.34
CA CYS A 111 16.82 -10.98 -0.48
C CYS A 111 15.54 -10.95 -1.34
N TYR A 112 14.49 -11.65 -0.91
CA TYR A 112 13.23 -11.78 -1.63
C TYR A 112 12.05 -11.30 -0.81
N SER A 113 11.32 -10.35 -1.37
CA SER A 113 10.02 -9.92 -0.89
C SER A 113 8.98 -11.01 -1.08
N GLN A 114 8.00 -11.05 -0.17
CA GLN A 114 6.93 -12.06 -0.18
C GLN A 114 5.79 -11.69 -1.13
N ALA A 115 5.75 -10.44 -1.63
CA ALA A 115 4.77 -10.01 -2.62
C ALA A 115 5.28 -8.83 -3.48
N PRO A 116 4.81 -8.69 -4.73
CA PRO A 116 5.28 -7.69 -5.69
C PRO A 116 4.62 -6.31 -5.51
N TRP A 117 4.13 -5.98 -4.32
CA TRP A 117 3.39 -4.74 -4.05
C TRP A 117 3.53 -4.30 -2.59
N THR A 118 3.61 -2.99 -2.34
CA THR A 118 3.84 -2.38 -1.03
C THR A 118 2.94 -2.93 0.05
N LYS A 119 1.64 -3.03 -0.19
CA LYS A 119 0.71 -3.38 0.89
C LYS A 119 0.87 -4.82 1.43
N PRO A 120 0.87 -5.87 0.58
CA PRO A 120 1.18 -7.22 1.03
C PRO A 120 2.64 -7.39 1.49
N SER A 121 3.61 -6.73 0.85
CA SER A 121 5.02 -6.80 1.27
C SER A 121 5.23 -6.19 2.66
N MET A 122 4.74 -4.98 2.90
CA MET A 122 4.85 -4.32 4.20
C MET A 122 4.10 -5.07 5.29
N ALA A 123 2.97 -5.70 5.00
CA ALA A 123 2.32 -6.61 5.94
C ALA A 123 3.28 -7.74 6.37
N SER A 124 4.00 -8.36 5.43
CA SER A 124 5.02 -9.39 5.75
C SER A 124 6.26 -8.84 6.47
N ILE A 125 6.78 -7.67 6.08
CA ILE A 125 7.93 -7.04 6.72
C ILE A 125 7.63 -6.64 8.17
N LEU A 126 6.41 -6.16 8.45
CA LEU A 126 5.99 -5.75 9.79
C LEU A 126 5.66 -6.94 10.71
N SER A 127 5.04 -8.01 10.17
CA SER A 127 4.51 -9.14 10.95
C SER A 127 5.38 -10.40 10.97
N SER A 128 6.36 -10.51 10.06
CA SER A 128 7.09 -11.75 9.76
C SER A 128 6.24 -12.93 9.25
N LYS A 129 5.02 -12.69 8.74
CA LYS A 129 4.10 -13.72 8.22
C LYS A 129 3.94 -13.61 6.70
N PHE A 130 3.61 -14.70 6.00
CA PHE A 130 3.28 -14.63 4.57
C PHE A 130 1.95 -13.87 4.34
N PRO A 131 1.77 -13.14 3.22
CA PRO A 131 0.57 -12.31 3.02
C PRO A 131 -0.72 -13.13 3.01
N SER A 132 -0.69 -14.35 2.44
CA SER A 132 -1.84 -15.26 2.39
C SER A 132 -2.30 -15.73 3.77
N LYS A 133 -1.41 -15.87 4.75
CA LYS A 133 -1.77 -16.24 6.13
C LYS A 133 -2.59 -15.18 6.85
N MET A 134 -2.60 -13.95 6.35
CA MET A 134 -3.35 -12.82 6.89
C MET A 134 -4.42 -12.30 5.91
N ASP A 135 -4.60 -12.98 4.77
CA ASP A 135 -5.37 -12.50 3.60
C ASP A 135 -4.96 -11.08 3.11
N ALA A 136 -3.71 -10.69 3.34
CA ALA A 136 -3.16 -9.38 2.99
C ALA A 136 -2.99 -9.24 1.47
N HIS A 137 -4.03 -8.79 0.76
CA HIS A 137 -3.99 -8.59 -0.70
C HIS A 137 -4.82 -7.39 -1.22
N GLN A 138 -5.55 -6.68 -0.35
CA GLN A 138 -6.54 -5.66 -0.75
C GLN A 138 -6.11 -4.23 -0.40
N LEU A 139 -6.50 -3.23 -1.20
CA LEU A 139 -6.22 -1.81 -0.96
C LEU A 139 -6.77 -1.31 0.39
N GLN A 140 -7.87 -1.90 0.88
CA GLN A 140 -8.52 -1.64 2.18
C GLN A 140 -7.99 -2.48 3.35
N TYR A 141 -7.09 -3.43 3.12
CA TYR A 141 -6.59 -4.39 4.13
C TYR A 141 -6.01 -3.72 5.40
N ARG A 142 -6.18 -4.38 6.56
CA ARG A 142 -5.58 -4.01 7.85
C ARG A 142 -5.03 -5.28 8.49
N LEU A 143 -3.89 -5.18 9.16
CA LEU A 143 -3.37 -6.26 10.02
C LEU A 143 -4.41 -6.57 11.10
N PRO A 144 -4.69 -7.86 11.39
CA PRO A 144 -5.48 -8.23 12.56
C PRO A 144 -4.80 -7.78 13.87
N ASP A 145 -5.59 -7.45 14.90
CA ASP A 145 -5.08 -6.92 16.17
C ASP A 145 -4.19 -7.94 16.93
N GLU A 146 -4.34 -9.24 16.65
CA GLU A 146 -3.47 -10.30 17.18
C GLU A 146 -2.11 -10.41 16.47
N VAL A 147 -1.90 -9.72 15.34
CA VAL A 147 -0.66 -9.78 14.56
C VAL A 147 0.31 -8.68 15.01
N LYS A 148 1.01 -8.96 16.12
CA LYS A 148 2.00 -8.05 16.72
C LYS A 148 3.17 -7.76 15.77
N THR A 149 3.32 -6.49 15.41
CA THR A 149 4.37 -6.00 14.52
C THR A 149 5.69 -5.74 15.26
N TRP A 150 6.81 -5.68 14.53
CA TRP A 150 8.10 -5.41 15.16
C TRP A 150 8.22 -4.03 15.83
N PRO A 151 7.59 -2.92 15.35
CA PRO A 151 7.55 -1.68 16.11
C PRO A 151 6.90 -1.84 17.49
N GLU A 152 5.78 -2.59 17.59
CA GLU A 152 5.12 -2.88 18.87
C GLU A 152 6.03 -3.71 19.81
N VAL A 153 6.80 -4.66 19.27
CA VAL A 153 7.79 -5.40 20.07
C VAL A 153 8.91 -4.50 20.58
N LEU A 154 9.40 -3.56 19.77
CA LEU A 154 10.43 -2.60 20.22
C LEU A 154 9.88 -1.61 21.25
N GLN A 155 8.63 -1.17 21.09
CA GLN A 155 7.92 -0.29 22.03
C GLN A 155 7.74 -0.95 23.40
N ASP A 156 7.24 -2.19 23.42
CA ASP A 156 7.06 -2.97 24.66
C ASP A 156 8.40 -3.29 25.38
N ASN A 157 9.50 -3.36 24.63
CA ASN A 157 10.85 -3.52 25.17
C ASN A 157 11.54 -2.17 25.48
N GLY A 158 10.79 -1.07 25.54
CA GLY A 158 11.25 0.22 26.05
C GLY A 158 12.03 1.09 25.07
N MET A 159 11.97 0.81 23.76
CA MET A 159 12.42 1.75 22.73
C MET A 159 11.33 2.77 22.43
N TYR A 160 11.69 4.05 22.32
CA TYR A 160 10.77 5.05 21.79
C TYR A 160 10.60 4.86 20.28
N THR A 161 9.37 4.77 19.78
CA THR A 161 9.13 4.39 18.38
C THR A 161 8.66 5.55 17.51
N ALA A 162 9.51 5.97 16.57
CA ALA A 162 9.24 7.07 15.64
C ALA A 162 9.23 6.60 14.18
N GLY A 163 8.16 6.89 13.45
CA GLY A 163 7.98 6.55 12.04
C GLY A 163 7.68 7.78 11.18
N PHE A 164 8.29 7.85 9.99
CA PHE A 164 8.01 8.88 9.00
C PHE A 164 7.86 8.21 7.64
N SER A 165 6.64 8.17 7.11
CA SER A 165 6.36 7.58 5.79
C SER A 165 6.02 8.67 4.78
N ALA A 166 6.53 8.56 3.57
CA ALA A 166 6.01 9.26 2.40
C ALA A 166 4.97 8.42 1.62
N ASN A 167 4.91 7.10 1.85
CA ASN A 167 3.94 6.20 1.24
C ASN A 167 2.61 6.20 2.02
N ILE A 168 1.49 6.31 1.30
CA ILE A 168 0.13 6.43 1.86
C ILE A 168 -0.46 5.11 2.39
N LEU A 169 0.09 3.97 1.97
CA LEU A 169 -0.34 2.63 2.39
C LEU A 169 0.20 2.25 3.78
N MET A 170 1.25 2.91 4.27
CA MET A 170 1.75 2.78 5.64
C MET A 170 0.89 3.48 6.69
N GLY A 171 0.04 4.40 6.26
CA GLY A 171 -0.71 5.27 7.15
C GLY A 171 -1.96 4.64 7.74
N ASN A 172 -2.38 5.13 8.91
CA ASN A 172 -3.68 4.81 9.51
C ASN A 172 -4.86 5.12 8.57
N LEU A 173 -4.63 6.00 7.59
CA LEU A 173 -5.56 6.41 6.54
C LEU A 173 -6.05 5.26 5.63
N LEU A 174 -5.14 4.35 5.24
CA LEU A 174 -5.43 3.24 4.32
C LEU A 174 -5.08 1.86 4.91
N SER A 175 -4.31 1.78 5.99
CA SER A 175 -4.03 0.57 6.75
C SER A 175 -4.01 0.89 8.25
N ASN A 176 -3.41 0.02 9.06
CA ASN A 176 -3.04 0.26 10.46
C ASN A 176 -1.53 0.08 10.67
N PHE A 177 -0.71 0.14 9.61
CA PHE A 177 0.73 -0.16 9.66
C PHE A 177 1.56 0.87 10.47
N ALA A 178 0.89 1.91 11.01
CA ALA A 178 1.42 2.86 11.98
C ALA A 178 1.20 2.43 13.46
N GLN A 179 0.65 1.23 13.72
CA GLN A 179 0.62 0.64 15.07
C GLN A 179 2.04 0.41 15.61
N GLY A 180 2.20 0.47 16.93
CA GLY A 180 3.51 0.36 17.60
C GLY A 180 4.40 1.60 17.52
N PHE A 181 3.92 2.73 16.97
CA PHE A 181 4.68 4.00 16.90
C PHE A 181 4.16 5.05 17.89
N ASP A 182 4.98 5.43 18.88
CA ASP A 182 4.75 6.59 19.76
C ASP A 182 4.59 7.91 18.98
N HIS A 183 5.23 8.00 17.81
CA HIS A 183 5.16 9.14 16.92
C HIS A 183 5.17 8.68 15.46
N PHE A 184 4.09 8.94 14.71
CA PHE A 184 4.04 8.65 13.28
C PHE A 184 3.72 9.91 12.47
N VAL A 185 4.56 10.22 11.48
CA VAL A 185 4.31 11.28 10.49
C VAL A 185 3.82 10.66 9.19
N GLU A 186 2.54 10.90 8.95
CA GLU A 186 1.81 10.44 7.78
C GLU A 186 2.32 11.05 6.46
N SER A 187 2.30 10.25 5.39
CA SER A 187 2.62 10.62 4.00
C SER A 187 1.97 11.90 3.53
N THR A 188 0.75 12.11 3.98
CA THR A 188 -0.09 13.27 3.72
C THR A 188 0.53 14.58 4.20
N HIS A 189 1.26 14.55 5.31
CA HIS A 189 2.02 15.70 5.83
C HIS A 189 3.33 15.86 5.06
N VAL A 190 4.07 14.75 4.83
CA VAL A 190 5.34 14.74 4.10
C VAL A 190 5.17 15.31 2.68
N ASN A 191 4.17 14.82 1.94
CA ASN A 191 3.81 15.26 0.59
C ASN A 191 2.90 16.49 0.56
N ARG A 192 2.51 17.04 1.72
CA ARG A 192 1.67 18.26 1.88
C ARG A 192 0.37 18.27 1.07
N GLY A 193 -0.15 17.09 0.71
CA GLY A 193 -1.33 16.95 -0.14
C GLY A 193 -1.14 17.25 -1.62
N ASP A 194 0.06 17.03 -2.18
CA ASP A 194 0.26 16.88 -3.63
C ASP A 194 0.11 15.41 -4.04
N PRO A 195 -1.03 14.99 -4.63
CA PRO A 195 -1.23 13.62 -5.12
C PRO A 195 -0.63 13.38 -6.51
N ILE A 196 -0.09 14.42 -7.18
CA ILE A 196 0.51 14.32 -8.51
C ILE A 196 2.02 14.10 -8.39
N ARG A 197 2.65 14.64 -7.34
CA ARG A 197 4.08 14.49 -7.03
C ARG A 197 4.31 13.76 -5.70
N PHE A 198 3.58 12.67 -5.48
CA PHE A 198 3.69 11.87 -4.25
C PHE A 198 5.06 11.16 -4.15
N ALA A 199 5.57 10.62 -5.26
CA ALA A 199 6.90 10.00 -5.35
C ALA A 199 8.05 11.03 -5.35
N SER A 200 8.13 11.86 -6.40
CA SER A 200 9.18 12.88 -6.63
C SER A 200 9.79 13.49 -5.36
N GLY A 201 11.07 13.23 -5.11
CA GLY A 201 11.85 13.83 -4.03
C GLY A 201 11.31 13.63 -2.61
N SER A 202 10.53 12.58 -2.36
CA SER A 202 9.97 12.27 -1.06
C SER A 202 11.01 12.05 0.05
N ALA A 203 12.18 11.47 -0.24
CA ALA A 203 13.29 11.36 0.70
C ALA A 203 13.75 12.73 1.25
N LYS A 204 13.75 13.75 0.38
CA LYS A 204 14.05 15.15 0.74
C LYS A 204 12.90 15.81 1.49
N LYS A 205 11.65 15.39 1.27
CA LYS A 205 10.49 15.81 2.07
C LYS A 205 10.57 15.21 3.47
N LEU A 206 10.89 13.91 3.61
CA LEU A 206 11.07 13.22 4.90
C LEU A 206 12.10 13.93 5.78
N ASN A 207 13.29 14.22 5.24
CA ASN A 207 14.35 14.91 5.98
C ASN A 207 13.92 16.28 6.56
N GLN A 208 12.95 16.98 5.94
CA GLN A 208 12.40 18.24 6.47
C GLN A 208 11.56 18.07 7.75
N TYR A 209 11.03 16.87 8.01
CA TYR A 209 10.32 16.52 9.25
C TYR A 209 11.25 15.81 10.24
N VAL A 210 12.09 14.90 9.75
CA VAL A 210 13.02 14.10 10.57
C VAL A 210 14.09 14.97 11.22
N PHE A 211 14.70 15.94 10.53
CA PHE A 211 15.80 16.73 11.12
C PHE A 211 15.33 17.64 12.27
N PRO A 212 14.23 18.43 12.14
CA PRO A 212 13.70 19.20 13.27
C PRO A 212 13.17 18.33 14.41
N TRP A 213 12.61 17.16 14.11
CA TRP A 213 12.19 16.20 15.13
C TRP A 213 13.39 15.65 15.89
N LEU A 214 14.45 15.23 15.19
CA LEU A 214 15.72 14.82 15.81
C LEU A 214 16.22 15.95 16.71
N ASP A 215 16.33 17.18 16.20
CA ASP A 215 16.85 18.32 16.96
C ASP A 215 16.11 18.59 18.28
N GLN A 216 14.81 18.36 18.33
CA GLN A 216 14.00 18.50 19.54
C GLN A 216 14.05 17.25 20.44
N ASN A 217 13.92 16.05 19.87
CA ASN A 217 13.78 14.81 20.62
C ASN A 217 15.12 14.35 21.25
N ARG A 218 15.04 13.72 22.42
CA ARG A 218 16.15 13.24 23.25
C ARG A 218 15.95 11.81 23.79
N GLN A 219 14.85 11.15 23.42
CA GLN A 219 14.56 9.78 23.83
C GLN A 219 15.62 8.79 23.31
N TRP A 220 15.89 7.77 24.11
CA TRP A 220 16.85 6.71 23.80
C TRP A 220 16.63 5.48 24.72
N PRO A 221 16.70 4.23 24.24
CA PRO A 221 16.89 3.84 22.83
C PRO A 221 15.69 4.23 21.95
N VAL A 222 15.91 4.32 20.65
CA VAL A 222 14.92 4.83 19.69
C VAL A 222 14.86 3.98 18.44
N LEU A 223 13.65 3.70 17.95
CA LEU A 223 13.41 3.29 16.57
C LEU A 223 13.14 4.55 15.74
N LEU A 224 13.86 4.69 14.63
CA LEU A 224 13.57 5.64 13.56
C LEU A 224 13.26 4.87 12.27
N TYR A 225 11.98 4.64 11.99
CA TYR A 225 11.48 4.07 10.75
C TYR A 225 11.25 5.17 9.70
N LEU A 226 11.72 4.93 8.48
CA LEU A 226 11.70 5.88 7.37
C LEU A 226 11.31 5.14 6.09
N HIS A 227 10.34 5.68 5.34
CA HIS A 227 9.84 5.07 4.10
C HIS A 227 9.68 6.14 3.03
N SER A 228 10.66 6.25 2.13
CA SER A 228 10.62 7.14 0.95
C SER A 228 9.94 6.43 -0.23
N VAL A 229 9.12 7.16 -0.98
CA VAL A 229 8.41 6.69 -2.18
C VAL A 229 9.26 6.79 -3.44
N ASP A 230 10.13 7.79 -3.60
CA ASP A 230 11.12 7.75 -4.69
C ASP A 230 12.05 6.54 -4.49
N PRO A 231 12.29 5.70 -5.52
CA PRO A 231 12.10 5.98 -6.95
C PRO A 231 10.83 5.40 -7.66
N HIS A 232 9.67 5.30 -7.01
CA HIS A 232 8.37 4.94 -7.64
C HIS A 232 7.96 5.90 -8.78
N GLU A 233 7.20 5.41 -9.77
CA GLU A 233 6.64 6.20 -10.89
C GLU A 233 5.59 7.24 -10.40
N GLU A 234 5.42 8.45 -10.97
CA GLU A 234 6.14 9.11 -12.08
C GLU A 234 7.54 9.61 -11.64
N TYR A 235 8.58 9.07 -12.28
CA TYR A 235 9.98 9.43 -12.04
C TYR A 235 10.22 10.92 -12.37
N GLU A 236 10.58 11.71 -11.37
CA GLU A 236 10.66 13.18 -11.41
C GLU A 236 11.82 13.66 -10.50
N PRO A 237 13.08 13.30 -10.85
CA PRO A 237 14.27 13.69 -10.10
C PRO A 237 14.57 15.19 -10.21
N GLU A 238 15.26 15.75 -9.22
CA GLU A 238 15.80 17.11 -9.37
C GLU A 238 16.82 17.14 -10.54
N PRO A 239 16.79 18.15 -11.43
CA PRO A 239 17.66 18.20 -12.62
C PRO A 239 19.17 18.04 -12.32
N LYS A 240 19.60 18.42 -11.10
CA LYS A 240 20.97 18.26 -10.62
C LYS A 240 21.41 16.80 -10.43
N TYR A 241 20.49 15.84 -10.32
CA TYR A 241 20.78 14.41 -10.32
C TYR A 241 20.58 13.83 -11.73
N LEU A 242 19.51 14.20 -12.44
CA LEU A 242 19.24 13.75 -13.80
C LEU A 242 20.39 14.03 -14.78
N GLN A 243 21.07 15.18 -14.64
CA GLN A 243 22.25 15.54 -15.44
C GLN A 243 23.44 14.56 -15.34
N HIS A 244 23.45 13.64 -14.37
CA HIS A 244 24.45 12.56 -14.28
C HIS A 244 24.14 11.40 -15.25
N PHE A 245 22.91 11.33 -15.77
CA PHE A 245 22.39 10.17 -16.50
C PHE A 245 21.78 10.52 -17.88
N ALA A 246 21.22 11.73 -18.06
CA ALA A 246 20.69 12.25 -19.33
C ALA A 246 20.71 13.79 -19.41
N ASP A 247 20.54 14.39 -20.60
CA ASP A 247 20.26 15.84 -20.71
C ASP A 247 18.84 16.12 -20.17
N PRO A 248 18.67 16.96 -19.12
CA PRO A 248 17.36 17.28 -18.56
C PRO A 248 16.35 17.87 -19.56
N LYS A 249 16.79 18.40 -20.71
CA LYS A 249 15.89 18.85 -21.78
C LYS A 249 15.07 17.72 -22.41
N ARG A 250 15.58 16.48 -22.42
CA ARG A 250 14.85 15.30 -22.96
C ARG A 250 13.62 14.95 -22.12
N HIS A 251 13.58 15.39 -20.86
CA HIS A 251 12.46 15.15 -19.93
C HIS A 251 11.17 15.82 -20.40
N GLU A 252 11.22 17.04 -20.96
CA GLU A 252 10.00 17.68 -21.46
C GLU A 252 9.38 16.87 -22.61
N GLN A 253 10.20 16.36 -23.53
CA GLN A 253 9.76 15.45 -24.59
C GLN A 253 9.18 14.15 -24.01
N PHE A 254 9.85 13.51 -23.04
CA PHE A 254 9.37 12.30 -22.37
C PHE A 254 8.02 12.52 -21.69
N ARG A 255 7.82 13.66 -21.02
CA ARG A 255 6.54 14.06 -20.44
C ARG A 255 5.46 14.36 -21.49
N GLN A 256 5.74 14.53 -22.78
CA GLN A 256 4.72 14.57 -23.84
C GLN A 256 4.48 13.19 -24.47
N GLU A 257 5.53 12.39 -24.66
CA GLU A 257 5.45 10.99 -25.11
C GLU A 257 4.60 10.15 -24.14
N TRP A 258 4.81 10.31 -22.83
CA TRP A 258 3.98 9.70 -21.78
C TRP A 258 2.50 10.04 -21.94
N LYS A 259 2.19 11.32 -22.20
CA LYS A 259 0.83 11.80 -22.49
C LYS A 259 0.32 11.40 -23.88
N SER A 260 1.15 10.82 -24.76
CA SER A 260 0.71 10.20 -26.01
C SER A 260 0.31 8.76 -25.74
N LEU A 261 1.19 7.98 -25.11
CA LEU A 261 0.98 6.59 -24.72
C LEU A 261 -0.29 6.42 -23.89
N MET A 262 -0.49 7.23 -22.85
CA MET A 262 -1.69 7.16 -21.99
C MET A 262 -3.00 7.47 -22.73
N LYS A 263 -2.98 8.15 -23.89
CA LYS A 263 -4.18 8.36 -24.73
C LYS A 263 -4.52 7.16 -25.61
N THR A 264 -3.60 6.21 -25.81
CA THR A 264 -3.87 5.01 -26.62
C THR A 264 -4.81 4.02 -25.92
N GLY A 265 -4.97 4.15 -24.60
CA GLY A 265 -5.68 3.17 -23.77
C GLY A 265 -4.79 1.96 -23.48
N PRO A 266 -3.81 2.09 -22.56
CA PRO A 266 -3.10 0.91 -22.04
C PRO A 266 -4.09 -0.07 -21.37
N PRO A 267 -3.90 -1.40 -21.52
CA PRO A 267 -4.85 -2.40 -21.00
C PRO A 267 -4.90 -2.43 -19.46
N ILE A 268 -3.82 -2.02 -18.79
CA ILE A 268 -3.81 -1.70 -17.37
C ILE A 268 -3.70 -0.17 -17.24
N PRO A 269 -4.71 0.53 -16.69
CA PRO A 269 -4.64 1.96 -16.45
C PRO A 269 -3.41 2.35 -15.61
N GLY A 270 -2.59 3.25 -16.14
CA GLY A 270 -1.39 3.77 -15.48
C GLY A 270 -0.08 3.19 -16.03
N LEU A 271 0.12 1.86 -15.93
CA LEU A 271 1.47 1.31 -15.80
C LEU A 271 1.87 0.16 -16.77
N TYR A 272 1.00 -0.32 -17.67
CA TYR A 272 1.39 -1.37 -18.64
C TYR A 272 1.20 -0.92 -20.10
N VAL A 273 2.30 -0.82 -20.85
CA VAL A 273 2.35 -0.19 -22.18
C VAL A 273 2.97 -1.18 -23.18
N THR A 274 2.13 -1.76 -24.04
CA THR A 274 2.58 -2.72 -25.06
C THR A 274 3.30 -2.02 -26.23
N GLN A 275 4.01 -2.77 -27.07
CA GLN A 275 4.56 -2.23 -28.31
C GLN A 275 3.45 -1.66 -29.23
N GLU A 276 2.23 -2.21 -29.23
CA GLU A 276 1.10 -1.62 -29.97
C GLU A 276 0.73 -0.23 -29.43
N ASN A 277 0.85 0.01 -28.11
CA ASN A 277 0.64 1.33 -27.52
C ASN A 277 1.75 2.30 -27.96
N PHE A 278 3.01 1.86 -28.06
CA PHE A 278 4.12 2.67 -28.60
C PHE A 278 3.91 3.02 -30.09
N ASP A 279 3.61 2.02 -30.91
CA ASP A 279 3.36 2.18 -32.35
C ASP A 279 2.18 3.14 -32.60
N ARG A 280 1.07 3.00 -31.86
CA ARG A 280 -0.13 3.86 -31.95
C ARG A 280 0.06 5.26 -31.35
N ALA A 281 1.08 5.48 -30.52
CA ALA A 281 1.41 6.78 -29.96
C ALA A 281 2.45 7.57 -30.79
N GLU A 282 3.02 6.94 -31.82
CA GLU A 282 4.19 7.39 -32.59
C GLU A 282 5.42 7.68 -31.71
N VAL A 283 5.62 6.86 -30.67
CA VAL A 283 6.74 6.99 -29.69
C VAL A 283 7.76 5.88 -29.90
N ASP A 284 9.03 6.26 -30.07
CA ASP A 284 10.14 5.30 -30.08
C ASP A 284 10.31 4.67 -28.69
N SER A 285 9.99 3.37 -28.58
CA SER A 285 10.08 2.63 -27.32
C SER A 285 11.51 2.58 -26.79
N ALA A 286 12.53 2.49 -27.65
CA ALA A 286 13.93 2.44 -27.23
C ALA A 286 14.36 3.72 -26.48
N SER A 287 14.22 4.90 -27.09
CA SER A 287 14.57 6.18 -26.46
C SER A 287 13.70 6.49 -25.23
N PHE A 288 12.44 6.07 -25.24
CA PHE A 288 11.53 6.28 -24.12
C PHE A 288 11.91 5.44 -22.90
N ILE A 289 12.15 4.14 -23.08
CA ILE A 289 12.57 3.20 -22.04
C ILE A 289 13.95 3.60 -21.50
N GLU A 290 14.88 3.99 -22.38
CA GLU A 290 16.19 4.53 -21.97
C GLU A 290 16.02 5.78 -21.08
N HIS A 291 15.15 6.73 -21.45
CA HIS A 291 14.95 7.93 -20.63
C HIS A 291 14.25 7.63 -19.30
N GLY A 292 13.25 6.76 -19.26
CA GLY A 292 12.63 6.28 -18.01
C GLY A 292 13.66 5.65 -17.06
N SER A 293 14.51 4.77 -17.58
CA SER A 293 15.62 4.15 -16.86
C SER A 293 16.63 5.19 -16.31
N ASN A 294 16.90 6.26 -17.07
CA ASN A 294 17.74 7.38 -16.63
C ASN A 294 17.10 8.26 -15.54
N LEU A 295 15.77 8.38 -15.52
CA LEU A 295 15.05 9.11 -14.47
C LEU A 295 15.05 8.31 -13.15
N TYR A 296 14.82 6.99 -13.22
CA TYR A 296 14.86 6.10 -12.06
C TYR A 296 16.24 6.05 -11.37
N ASP A 297 17.30 5.84 -12.15
CA ASP A 297 18.68 5.84 -11.64
C ASP A 297 19.04 7.21 -11.00
N ALA A 298 18.42 8.31 -11.45
CA ALA A 298 18.56 9.64 -10.89
C ALA A 298 17.75 9.88 -9.61
N ASP A 299 16.56 9.30 -9.47
CA ASP A 299 15.79 9.32 -8.22
C ASP A 299 16.45 8.42 -7.15
N ILE A 300 17.05 7.27 -7.51
CA ILE A 300 17.90 6.49 -6.60
C ILE A 300 19.09 7.34 -6.09
N LEU A 301 19.78 8.07 -6.98
CA LEU A 301 20.88 8.96 -6.59
C LEU A 301 20.40 10.14 -5.73
N ALA A 302 19.19 10.64 -5.98
CA ALA A 302 18.57 11.65 -5.13
C ALA A 302 18.35 11.12 -3.71
N ASN A 303 17.89 9.89 -3.59
CA ASN A 303 17.59 9.23 -2.32
C ASN A 303 18.88 8.86 -1.55
N ASP A 304 19.90 8.30 -2.21
CA ASP A 304 21.24 8.06 -1.62
C ASP A 304 21.84 9.34 -1.01
N ASP A 305 21.73 10.49 -1.69
CA ASP A 305 22.17 11.79 -1.17
C ASP A 305 21.35 12.24 0.06
N GLN A 306 20.08 11.86 0.16
CA GLN A 306 19.24 12.15 1.33
C GLN A 306 19.53 11.21 2.51
N ILE A 307 19.80 9.92 2.26
CA ILE A 307 20.26 8.95 3.27
C ILE A 307 21.62 9.39 3.82
N ARG A 308 22.53 9.86 2.96
CA ARG A 308 23.82 10.46 3.35
C ARG A 308 23.67 11.70 4.24
N GLN A 309 22.69 12.56 3.95
CA GLN A 309 22.40 13.75 4.78
C GLN A 309 21.81 13.35 6.14
N LEU A 310 20.88 12.40 6.16
CA LEU A 310 20.37 11.80 7.40
C LEU A 310 21.51 11.19 8.23
N TRP A 311 22.36 10.37 7.63
CA TRP A 311 23.50 9.75 8.32
C TRP A 311 24.36 10.80 9.03
N ASN A 312 24.72 11.88 8.34
CA ASN A 312 25.48 12.97 8.92
C ASN A 312 24.73 13.64 10.10
N LYS A 313 23.41 13.85 9.98
CA LYS A 313 22.57 14.39 11.05
C LYS A 313 22.52 13.49 12.29
N LEU A 314 22.61 12.16 12.11
CA LEU A 314 22.75 11.19 13.21
C LEU A 314 24.18 11.23 13.81
N GLN A 315 25.22 11.48 13.00
CA GLN A 315 26.60 11.64 13.48
C GLN A 315 26.82 12.91 14.31
N GLU A 316 26.06 14.00 14.09
CA GLU A 316 26.08 15.20 14.97
C GLU A 316 25.81 14.88 16.45
N ARG A 317 25.21 13.71 16.72
CA ARG A 317 24.84 13.22 18.05
C ARG A 317 25.69 12.04 18.53
N SER A 318 26.76 11.72 17.80
CA SER A 318 27.61 10.55 18.00
C SER A 318 26.89 9.19 17.91
N TRP A 319 25.70 9.11 17.28
CA TRP A 319 24.90 7.87 17.29
C TRP A 319 25.53 6.73 16.46
N GLY A 320 26.51 6.99 15.59
CA GLY A 320 26.97 6.04 14.57
C GLY A 320 27.65 4.74 15.05
N GLN A 321 27.91 4.56 16.34
CA GLN A 321 28.30 3.25 16.91
C GLN A 321 27.19 2.61 17.75
N ASP A 322 26.20 3.41 18.15
CA ASP A 322 25.12 3.06 19.07
C ASP A 322 23.83 2.59 18.35
N PHE A 323 23.82 2.47 17.02
CA PHE A 323 22.66 2.00 16.26
C PHE A 323 22.91 0.76 15.39
N ILE A 324 21.81 0.08 15.07
CA ILE A 324 21.65 -0.80 13.93
C ILE A 324 21.01 0.05 12.80
N PHE A 325 21.54 0.00 11.57
CA PHE A 325 20.93 0.63 10.41
C PHE A 325 20.59 -0.44 9.37
N ILE A 326 19.31 -0.56 9.03
CA ILE A 326 18.77 -1.51 8.04
C ILE A 326 18.36 -0.71 6.80
N PHE A 327 18.81 -1.15 5.64
CA PHE A 327 18.35 -0.66 4.34
C PHE A 327 17.70 -1.80 3.56
N THR A 328 16.48 -1.59 3.06
CA THR A 328 15.73 -2.56 2.26
C THR A 328 14.79 -1.86 1.27
N SER A 329 14.21 -2.63 0.35
CA SER A 329 12.96 -2.28 -0.33
C SER A 329 11.80 -3.16 0.16
N ASP A 330 10.58 -2.78 -0.20
CA ASP A 330 9.37 -3.59 -0.12
C ASP A 330 9.17 -4.45 -1.39
N HIS A 331 9.44 -3.91 -2.58
CA HIS A 331 9.52 -4.63 -3.85
C HIS A 331 10.43 -3.87 -4.84
N GLY A 332 10.58 -4.36 -6.07
CA GLY A 332 11.27 -3.66 -7.15
C GLY A 332 10.30 -3.07 -8.18
N GLU A 333 10.67 -3.08 -9.47
CA GLU A 333 9.96 -2.40 -10.55
C GLU A 333 10.20 -3.05 -11.94
N GLU A 334 9.15 -3.14 -12.79
CA GLU A 334 9.17 -3.91 -14.05
C GLU A 334 10.06 -3.27 -15.15
N PHE A 335 10.19 -1.93 -15.20
CA PHE A 335 11.05 -1.18 -16.14
C PHE A 335 11.04 -1.59 -17.63
N PHE A 336 9.91 -2.12 -18.09
CA PHE A 336 9.70 -2.73 -19.39
C PHE A 336 10.55 -3.98 -19.65
N ASP A 337 11.33 -4.49 -18.69
CA ASP A 337 12.13 -5.72 -18.83
C ASP A 337 11.24 -6.92 -19.21
N HIS A 338 10.02 -6.96 -18.66
CA HIS A 338 8.96 -7.91 -19.00
C HIS A 338 7.66 -7.27 -19.53
N GLY A 339 7.69 -5.98 -19.93
CA GLY A 339 6.65 -5.37 -20.78
C GLY A 339 5.86 -4.15 -20.24
N GLY A 340 6.10 -3.69 -19.01
CA GLY A 340 5.48 -2.49 -18.45
C GLY A 340 6.32 -1.84 -17.35
N THR A 341 5.84 -0.75 -16.75
CA THR A 341 6.44 -0.11 -15.56
C THR A 341 5.57 -0.31 -14.34
N SER A 342 4.98 -1.51 -14.20
CA SER A 342 4.07 -1.79 -13.11
C SER A 342 4.59 -2.85 -12.15
N HIS A 343 4.63 -2.45 -10.89
CA HIS A 343 4.52 -3.35 -9.76
C HIS A 343 3.11 -3.96 -9.61
N GLY A 344 3.00 -5.00 -8.79
CA GLY A 344 1.75 -5.68 -8.42
C GLY A 344 1.25 -6.80 -9.34
N TYR A 345 1.81 -6.98 -10.54
CA TYR A 345 1.26 -7.92 -11.54
C TYR A 345 2.19 -9.08 -11.96
N ILE A 346 3.43 -9.15 -11.46
CA ILE A 346 4.46 -10.13 -11.86
C ILE A 346 5.28 -10.63 -10.65
N LEU A 347 6.05 -11.72 -10.81
CA LEU A 347 6.94 -12.28 -9.79
C LEU A 347 8.39 -12.48 -10.30
N TYR A 348 8.80 -11.76 -11.33
CA TYR A 348 10.17 -11.77 -11.86
C TYR A 348 11.18 -11.09 -10.91
N GLU A 349 12.48 -11.34 -11.10
CA GLU A 349 13.56 -10.92 -10.21
C GLU A 349 13.54 -9.41 -9.96
N GLU A 350 13.31 -8.61 -10.99
CA GLU A 350 13.23 -7.16 -10.88
C GLU A 350 12.09 -6.68 -9.99
N MET A 351 11.10 -7.53 -9.71
CA MET A 351 9.94 -7.20 -8.88
C MET A 351 10.06 -7.72 -7.45
N ILE A 352 10.52 -8.96 -7.25
CA ILE A 352 10.55 -9.58 -5.92
C ILE A 352 11.93 -9.63 -5.26
N ARG A 353 13.02 -9.42 -6.00
CA ARG A 353 14.37 -9.40 -5.40
C ARG A 353 14.74 -7.98 -4.98
N VAL A 354 14.73 -7.78 -3.67
CA VAL A 354 14.95 -6.49 -3.01
C VAL A 354 16.37 -6.39 -2.44
N PRO A 355 16.94 -5.19 -2.31
CA PRO A 355 18.15 -5.00 -1.51
C PRO A 355 17.89 -5.38 -0.06
N LEU A 356 18.91 -5.93 0.61
CA LEU A 356 18.98 -5.96 2.08
C LEU A 356 20.41 -5.74 2.55
N MET A 357 20.60 -4.74 3.40
CA MET A 357 21.86 -4.41 4.05
C MET A 357 21.62 -4.11 5.54
N ILE A 358 22.45 -4.70 6.42
CA ILE A 358 22.39 -4.52 7.87
C ILE A 358 23.74 -4.04 8.38
N TYR A 359 23.80 -2.79 8.82
CA TYR A 359 24.90 -2.19 9.56
C TYR A 359 24.68 -2.35 11.06
N ALA A 360 25.56 -3.05 11.77
CA ALA A 360 25.52 -3.16 13.23
C ALA A 360 26.95 -3.29 13.79
N PRO A 361 27.66 -2.17 13.99
CA PRO A 361 29.10 -2.16 14.28
C PRO A 361 29.38 -2.82 15.62
N GLY A 362 30.27 -3.81 15.63
CA GLY A 362 30.63 -4.60 16.81
C GLY A 362 29.69 -5.78 17.12
N LEU A 363 28.52 -5.88 16.48
CA LEU A 363 27.71 -7.10 16.49
C LEU A 363 27.95 -7.94 15.23
N LEU A 364 28.02 -7.28 14.07
CA LEU A 364 28.11 -7.94 12.76
C LEU A 364 29.45 -7.68 12.05
N PRO A 365 29.93 -8.62 11.22
CA PRO A 365 31.18 -8.47 10.47
C PRO A 365 31.02 -7.47 9.30
N ALA A 366 31.80 -6.40 9.36
CA ALA A 366 31.85 -5.38 8.31
C ALA A 366 32.28 -5.95 6.95
N GLY A 367 31.55 -5.60 5.90
CA GLY A 367 31.85 -5.97 4.52
C GLY A 367 31.52 -7.43 4.15
N LYS A 368 30.90 -8.23 5.05
CA LYS A 368 30.49 -9.60 4.70
C LYS A 368 29.35 -9.55 3.67
N ARG A 369 29.47 -10.34 2.61
CA ARG A 369 28.40 -10.53 1.62
C ARG A 369 27.85 -11.97 1.72
N ILE A 370 26.53 -12.10 1.69
CA ILE A 370 25.79 -13.36 1.79
C ILE A 370 25.12 -13.62 0.44
N GLN A 371 25.34 -14.79 -0.13
CA GLN A 371 24.78 -15.19 -1.43
C GLN A 371 23.60 -16.17 -1.31
N THR A 372 23.49 -16.87 -0.18
CA THR A 372 22.35 -17.71 0.18
C THR A 372 21.05 -16.88 0.17
N PRO A 373 19.99 -17.34 -0.51
CA PRO A 373 18.71 -16.62 -0.55
C PRO A 373 18.08 -16.41 0.83
N VAL A 374 17.59 -15.18 1.07
CA VAL A 374 16.89 -14.78 2.31
C VAL A 374 15.57 -14.08 1.98
N ARG A 375 14.70 -13.89 2.98
CA ARG A 375 13.33 -13.34 2.81
C ARG A 375 13.19 -12.01 3.54
N SER A 376 12.39 -11.09 3.04
CA SER A 376 12.14 -9.81 3.75
C SER A 376 11.47 -10.02 5.10
N LEU A 377 10.67 -11.08 5.27
CA LEU A 377 10.11 -11.46 6.58
C LEU A 377 11.13 -12.00 7.60
N ASP A 378 12.37 -12.32 7.20
CA ASP A 378 13.45 -12.74 8.13
C ASP A 378 14.04 -11.55 8.93
N ILE A 379 13.76 -10.30 8.52
CA ILE A 379 14.34 -9.10 9.14
C ILE A 379 13.87 -8.92 10.60
N TYR A 380 12.59 -9.22 10.89
CA TYR A 380 11.98 -9.12 12.22
C TYR A 380 12.68 -10.02 13.26
N PRO A 381 12.75 -11.37 13.12
CA PRO A 381 13.45 -12.21 14.10
C PRO A 381 14.95 -11.91 14.18
N THR A 382 15.58 -11.49 13.07
CA THR A 382 16.98 -11.01 13.08
C THR A 382 17.14 -9.77 13.96
N LEU A 383 16.18 -8.85 13.93
CA LEU A 383 16.19 -7.63 14.73
C LEU A 383 15.97 -7.91 16.22
N CYS A 384 15.11 -8.89 16.55
CA CYS A 384 14.94 -9.36 17.94
C CYS A 384 16.26 -9.96 18.48
N GLU A 385 16.89 -10.90 17.76
CA GLU A 385 18.15 -11.52 18.21
C GLU A 385 19.30 -10.48 18.31
N LEU A 386 19.38 -9.51 17.39
CA LEU A 386 20.36 -8.42 17.43
C LEU A 386 20.19 -7.44 18.60
N LEU A 387 19.02 -7.40 19.22
CA LEU A 387 18.69 -6.51 20.34
C LEU A 387 18.54 -7.26 21.67
N GLU A 388 18.81 -8.57 21.69
CA GLU A 388 18.62 -9.46 22.84
C GLU A 388 17.15 -9.50 23.34
N ILE A 389 16.19 -9.27 22.43
CA ILE A 389 14.74 -9.28 22.69
C ILE A 389 14.17 -10.67 22.41
N GLU A 390 13.26 -11.13 23.27
CA GLU A 390 12.52 -12.39 23.07
C GLU A 390 11.69 -12.33 21.78
N THR A 391 11.93 -13.27 20.87
CA THR A 391 11.23 -13.33 19.58
C THR A 391 9.81 -13.87 19.78
N PRO A 392 8.75 -13.17 19.32
CA PRO A 392 7.38 -13.63 19.49
C PRO A 392 7.10 -15.00 18.84
N ASP A 393 6.15 -15.74 19.41
CA ASP A 393 5.67 -16.99 18.82
C ASP A 393 4.99 -16.77 17.46
N GLY A 394 5.15 -17.74 16.56
CA GLY A 394 4.42 -17.80 15.30
C GLY A 394 4.83 -16.77 14.24
N LEU A 395 6.02 -16.18 14.33
CA LEU A 395 6.69 -15.59 13.16
C LEU A 395 7.01 -16.71 12.15
N GLU A 396 6.96 -16.43 10.85
CA GLU A 396 7.37 -17.38 9.79
C GLU A 396 8.79 -17.07 9.26
N GLY A 397 9.38 -15.95 9.69
CA GLY A 397 10.78 -15.59 9.50
C GLY A 397 11.73 -16.40 10.38
N GLU A 398 12.97 -16.51 9.94
CA GLU A 398 14.06 -17.12 10.70
C GLU A 398 15.18 -16.08 10.82
N SER A 399 15.86 -16.00 11.98
CA SER A 399 16.95 -15.05 12.15
C SER A 399 18.10 -15.32 11.18
N LEU A 400 18.68 -14.26 10.63
CA LEU A 400 19.82 -14.33 9.71
C LEU A 400 21.16 -14.46 10.45
N LEU A 401 21.21 -14.33 11.79
CA LEU A 401 22.48 -14.40 12.54
C LEU A 401 23.23 -15.73 12.37
N PRO A 402 22.61 -16.92 12.36
CA PRO A 402 23.29 -18.18 12.04
C PRO A 402 24.07 -18.12 10.71
N LEU A 403 23.41 -17.64 9.66
CA LEU A 403 23.97 -17.49 8.31
C LEU A 403 25.08 -16.41 8.26
N ILE A 404 24.91 -15.30 8.99
CA ILE A 404 25.97 -14.28 9.14
C ILE A 404 27.20 -14.86 9.85
N HIS A 405 27.01 -15.75 10.83
CA HIS A 405 28.10 -16.47 11.51
C HIS A 405 28.61 -17.70 10.75
N GLY A 406 28.12 -17.98 9.52
CA GLY A 406 28.61 -19.07 8.67
C GLY A 406 28.06 -20.45 9.01
N ARG A 407 26.93 -20.52 9.75
CA ARG A 407 26.11 -21.71 9.89
C ARG A 407 25.12 -21.73 8.73
N GLU A 408 25.56 -22.29 7.60
CA GLU A 408 24.71 -22.50 6.41
C GLU A 408 23.88 -23.79 6.55
N GLU A 409 22.71 -23.81 5.91
CA GLU A 409 21.85 -25.00 5.83
C GLU A 409 22.47 -26.09 4.95
N SER A 410 22.16 -27.36 5.22
CA SER A 410 22.65 -28.48 4.42
C SER A 410 21.95 -28.66 3.07
N GLU A 411 20.79 -28.00 2.88
CA GLU A 411 19.96 -28.05 1.69
C GLU A 411 19.61 -26.63 1.24
N PRO A 412 19.34 -26.36 -0.06
CA PRO A 412 18.94 -25.03 -0.52
C PRO A 412 17.55 -24.66 -0.01
N ARG A 413 17.49 -23.65 0.87
CA ARG A 413 16.27 -23.06 1.43
C ARG A 413 15.22 -22.73 0.37
N GLU A 414 13.96 -23.02 0.69
CA GLU A 414 12.81 -22.80 -0.19
C GLU A 414 12.25 -21.39 0.02
N ILE A 415 12.35 -20.55 -1.02
CA ILE A 415 11.88 -19.17 -1.02
C ILE A 415 10.56 -19.10 -1.77
N VAL A 416 9.57 -18.41 -1.20
CA VAL A 416 8.25 -18.23 -1.82
C VAL A 416 7.85 -16.76 -1.83
N SER A 417 7.25 -16.34 -2.94
CA SER A 417 6.60 -15.03 -3.12
C SER A 417 5.26 -15.25 -3.81
N ILE A 418 4.24 -14.47 -3.45
CA ILE A 418 2.88 -14.62 -3.98
C ILE A 418 2.36 -13.29 -4.53
N ARG A 419 1.54 -13.38 -5.58
CA ARG A 419 0.71 -12.28 -6.07
C ARG A 419 -0.74 -12.72 -5.94
N ARG A 420 -1.53 -11.96 -5.19
CA ARG A 420 -2.98 -12.13 -5.15
C ARG A 420 -3.66 -10.87 -5.65
N GLU A 421 -4.77 -11.06 -6.34
CA GLU A 421 -5.52 -10.00 -6.98
C GLU A 421 -6.42 -9.26 -6.01
N ASP A 422 -6.35 -7.93 -5.99
CA ASP A 422 -7.38 -7.13 -5.36
C ASP A 422 -8.71 -7.34 -6.10
N PRO A 423 -9.78 -7.85 -5.44
CA PRO A 423 -11.07 -8.09 -6.09
C PRO A 423 -11.69 -6.83 -6.72
N ILE A 424 -11.30 -5.62 -6.26
CA ILE A 424 -11.65 -4.35 -6.91
C ILE A 424 -11.17 -4.34 -8.37
N MET A 425 -9.89 -4.65 -8.58
CA MET A 425 -9.26 -4.61 -9.90
C MET A 425 -9.80 -5.70 -10.82
N LYS A 426 -10.11 -6.88 -10.26
CA LYS A 426 -10.77 -7.98 -10.96
C LYS A 426 -12.14 -7.56 -11.51
N ARG A 427 -12.95 -6.89 -10.69
CA ARG A 427 -14.28 -6.37 -11.05
C ARG A 427 -14.26 -5.29 -12.13
N PHE A 428 -13.16 -4.54 -12.26
CA PHE A 428 -12.96 -3.55 -13.33
C PHE A 428 -12.28 -4.12 -14.59
N GLY A 429 -12.02 -5.42 -14.68
CA GLY A 429 -11.39 -6.06 -15.85
C GLY A 429 -9.88 -5.83 -15.96
N ILE A 430 -9.23 -5.41 -14.88
CA ILE A 430 -7.78 -5.13 -14.79
C ILE A 430 -7.07 -6.37 -14.18
N ALA A 431 -7.61 -7.56 -14.47
CA ALA A 431 -7.23 -8.81 -13.83
C ALA A 431 -5.96 -9.42 -14.45
N SER A 432 -4.92 -9.64 -13.63
CA SER A 432 -3.69 -10.35 -14.03
C SER A 432 -3.53 -11.72 -13.35
N GLY A 433 -4.55 -12.21 -12.63
CA GLY A 433 -4.62 -13.56 -12.05
C GLY A 433 -3.73 -13.80 -10.82
N ASP A 434 -4.17 -14.67 -9.90
CA ASP A 434 -3.34 -15.07 -8.75
C ASP A 434 -2.10 -15.88 -9.22
N MET A 435 -0.96 -15.68 -8.57
CA MET A 435 0.33 -16.29 -8.92
C MET A 435 1.11 -16.73 -7.68
N ILE A 436 1.90 -17.80 -7.81
CA ILE A 436 2.92 -18.20 -6.83
C ILE A 436 4.28 -18.38 -7.52
N CYS A 437 5.33 -17.87 -6.88
CA CYS A 437 6.72 -18.09 -7.26
C CYS A 437 7.40 -18.93 -6.18
N VAL A 438 8.02 -20.03 -6.60
CA VAL A 438 8.93 -20.84 -5.77
C VAL A 438 10.35 -20.67 -6.29
N ARG A 439 11.32 -20.54 -5.40
CA ARG A 439 12.74 -20.47 -5.72
C ARG A 439 13.54 -21.41 -4.82
N LYS A 440 14.38 -22.25 -5.44
CA LYS A 440 15.22 -23.25 -4.75
C LYS A 440 16.55 -23.43 -5.49
N GLY A 441 17.67 -23.23 -4.79
CA GLY A 441 19.01 -23.32 -5.37
C GLY A 441 19.22 -22.36 -6.56
N ARG A 442 19.45 -22.90 -7.77
CA ARG A 442 19.57 -22.10 -9.01
C ARG A 442 18.23 -21.81 -9.70
N TRP A 443 17.19 -22.58 -9.38
CA TRP A 443 15.93 -22.58 -10.11
C TRP A 443 14.91 -21.60 -9.51
N LYS A 444 14.00 -21.15 -10.37
CA LYS A 444 12.81 -20.37 -10.03
C LYS A 444 11.65 -20.85 -10.90
N LEU A 445 10.52 -21.18 -10.29
CA LEU A 445 9.27 -21.56 -10.93
C LEU A 445 8.20 -20.52 -10.61
N ILE A 446 7.56 -19.95 -11.62
CA ILE A 446 6.33 -19.18 -11.49
C ILE A 446 5.18 -20.05 -11.98
N LEU A 447 4.12 -20.13 -11.18
CA LEU A 447 2.85 -20.78 -11.49
C LEU A 447 1.76 -19.71 -11.50
N ASN A 448 1.22 -19.45 -12.70
CA ASN A 448 0.05 -18.59 -12.91
C ASN A 448 -1.19 -19.43 -12.59
N LEU A 449 -1.84 -19.16 -11.44
CA LEU A 449 -2.92 -20.00 -10.89
C LEU A 449 -4.25 -19.76 -11.58
N GLU A 450 -4.53 -18.52 -11.97
CA GLU A 450 -5.68 -18.12 -12.80
C GLU A 450 -5.21 -17.61 -14.18
N GLU A 451 -6.12 -17.59 -15.16
CA GLU A 451 -5.86 -16.92 -16.44
C GLU A 451 -5.93 -15.40 -16.28
N SER A 452 -4.98 -14.70 -16.90
CA SER A 452 -4.84 -13.25 -16.85
C SER A 452 -5.64 -12.60 -17.98
N GLN A 453 -6.60 -11.72 -17.64
CA GLN A 453 -7.46 -11.04 -18.62
C GLN A 453 -6.70 -9.98 -19.44
N VAL A 454 -5.58 -9.47 -18.89
CA VAL A 454 -4.81 -8.35 -19.48
C VAL A 454 -3.56 -8.78 -20.25
N ARG A 455 -3.08 -10.02 -20.07
CA ARG A 455 -1.86 -10.58 -20.66
C ARG A 455 -2.00 -12.08 -20.86
N ASP A 456 -1.73 -12.59 -22.06
CA ASP A 456 -1.46 -14.02 -22.29
C ASP A 456 -0.18 -14.41 -21.52
N ARG A 457 -0.26 -15.49 -20.73
CA ARG A 457 0.82 -16.04 -19.90
C ARG A 457 0.69 -17.56 -19.83
N PRO A 458 1.77 -18.33 -19.99
CA PRO A 458 1.72 -19.77 -19.80
C PRO A 458 1.48 -20.11 -18.32
N ARG A 459 0.77 -21.21 -18.05
CA ARG A 459 0.49 -21.64 -16.66
C ARG A 459 1.75 -21.86 -15.81
N LEU A 460 2.84 -22.30 -16.43
CA LEU A 460 4.12 -22.60 -15.77
C LEU A 460 5.28 -21.90 -16.48
N GLU A 461 6.18 -21.34 -15.69
CA GLU A 461 7.40 -20.67 -16.15
C GLU A 461 8.57 -21.11 -15.28
N LEU A 462 9.63 -21.68 -15.88
CA LEU A 462 10.81 -22.16 -15.17
C LEU A 462 12.06 -21.45 -15.68
N PHE A 463 12.82 -20.85 -14.76
CA PHE A 463 14.03 -20.10 -15.07
C PHE A 463 15.25 -20.63 -14.30
N ASP A 464 16.41 -20.54 -14.94
CA ASP A 464 17.70 -20.91 -14.38
C ASP A 464 18.50 -19.64 -14.06
N LEU A 465 18.34 -19.10 -12.84
CA LEU A 465 18.90 -17.80 -12.47
C LEU A 465 20.44 -17.78 -12.40
N GLN A 466 21.11 -18.92 -12.62
CA GLN A 466 22.57 -18.97 -12.77
C GLN A 466 23.03 -18.71 -14.21
N THR A 467 22.22 -19.03 -15.23
CA THR A 467 22.55 -18.82 -16.64
C THR A 467 21.68 -17.77 -17.33
N ASP A 468 20.47 -17.56 -16.81
CA ASP A 468 19.49 -16.56 -17.25
C ASP A 468 18.94 -15.78 -16.03
N PRO A 469 19.76 -14.92 -15.40
CA PRO A 469 19.34 -14.09 -14.26
C PRO A 469 18.37 -12.97 -14.64
N ALA A 470 17.94 -12.90 -15.90
CA ALA A 470 16.97 -11.94 -16.42
C ALA A 470 15.71 -12.63 -16.99
N GLU A 471 15.53 -13.94 -16.72
CA GLU A 471 14.30 -14.72 -16.93
C GLU A 471 13.74 -14.70 -18.36
N LYS A 472 14.60 -14.58 -19.38
CA LYS A 472 14.19 -14.43 -20.79
C LYS A 472 13.87 -15.75 -21.50
N ASN A 473 14.17 -16.89 -20.89
CA ASN A 473 14.05 -18.22 -21.49
C ASN A 473 13.26 -19.17 -20.57
N ASN A 474 11.97 -19.36 -20.81
CA ASN A 474 11.18 -20.38 -20.10
C ASN A 474 11.68 -21.81 -20.45
N LEU A 475 11.99 -22.61 -19.43
CA LEU A 475 12.60 -23.94 -19.54
C LEU A 475 11.69 -25.11 -19.13
N VAL A 476 10.39 -24.90 -18.87
CA VAL A 476 9.46 -25.94 -18.37
C VAL A 476 9.53 -27.24 -19.19
N GLY A 477 9.51 -27.15 -20.52
CA GLY A 477 9.58 -28.31 -21.42
C GLY A 477 10.94 -29.02 -21.50
N LYS A 478 11.97 -28.56 -20.75
CA LYS A 478 13.34 -29.12 -20.76
C LYS A 478 13.72 -29.81 -19.44
N HIS A 479 13.09 -29.43 -18.32
CA HIS A 479 13.43 -29.90 -16.97
C HIS A 479 12.18 -30.36 -16.19
N PRO A 480 11.40 -31.34 -16.70
CA PRO A 480 10.16 -31.79 -16.07
C PRO A 480 10.38 -32.31 -14.64
N GLU A 481 11.56 -32.83 -14.32
CA GLU A 481 11.96 -33.26 -12.98
C GLU A 481 12.02 -32.08 -11.99
N VAL A 482 12.54 -30.93 -12.42
CA VAL A 482 12.63 -29.70 -11.61
C VAL A 482 11.25 -29.08 -11.45
N VAL A 483 10.47 -29.00 -12.54
CA VAL A 483 9.08 -28.52 -12.49
C VAL A 483 8.28 -29.34 -11.48
N GLN A 484 8.34 -30.68 -11.56
CA GLN A 484 7.60 -31.55 -10.65
C GLN A 484 8.12 -31.51 -9.20
N GLU A 485 9.34 -31.05 -8.91
CA GLU A 485 9.76 -30.75 -7.54
C GLU A 485 9.14 -29.43 -7.07
N MET A 486 9.28 -28.38 -7.86
CA MET A 486 8.88 -27.02 -7.49
C MET A 486 7.35 -26.84 -7.42
N GLU A 487 6.59 -27.55 -8.25
CA GLU A 487 5.12 -27.63 -8.15
C GLU A 487 4.66 -28.30 -6.84
N LYS A 488 5.39 -29.28 -6.30
CA LYS A 488 5.04 -29.89 -5.00
C LYS A 488 5.25 -28.90 -3.86
N ILE A 489 6.31 -28.10 -3.92
CA ILE A 489 6.58 -27.02 -2.96
C ILE A 489 5.46 -25.96 -3.05
N ALA A 490 5.10 -25.53 -4.25
CA ALA A 490 4.00 -24.57 -4.47
C ALA A 490 2.66 -25.10 -3.96
N THR A 491 2.30 -26.34 -4.30
CA THR A 491 1.05 -26.99 -3.89
C THR A 491 0.97 -27.13 -2.36
N LYS A 492 2.05 -27.58 -1.71
CA LYS A 492 2.12 -27.66 -0.26
C LYS A 492 2.02 -26.28 0.39
N PHE A 493 2.67 -25.26 -0.17
CA PHE A 493 2.57 -23.90 0.34
C PHE A 493 1.12 -23.39 0.28
N ILE A 494 0.40 -23.62 -0.82
CA ILE A 494 -1.01 -23.24 -0.98
C ILE A 494 -1.87 -23.92 0.11
N GLN A 495 -1.74 -25.23 0.28
CA GLN A 495 -2.45 -25.99 1.31
C GLN A 495 -2.12 -25.52 2.74
N ASP A 496 -0.84 -25.33 3.05
CA ASP A 496 -0.39 -24.87 4.38
C ASP A 496 -0.83 -23.42 4.70
N ARG A 497 -0.86 -22.51 3.70
CA ARG A 497 -0.80 -21.04 3.91
C ARG A 497 -1.81 -20.20 3.15
N TRP A 498 -2.61 -20.78 2.28
CA TRP A 498 -3.58 -20.05 1.43
C TRP A 498 -5.02 -20.53 1.69
N GLU A 499 -5.21 -21.84 1.82
CA GLU A 499 -6.52 -22.45 2.11
C GLU A 499 -6.90 -22.36 3.61
N GLY A 500 -5.98 -21.91 4.46
CA GLY A 500 -6.03 -22.04 5.93
C GLY A 500 -6.63 -20.86 6.72
N SER A 501 -7.51 -20.03 6.14
CA SER A 501 -8.12 -18.88 6.86
C SER A 501 -9.60 -18.60 6.58
N ALA A 502 -10.30 -19.44 5.81
CA ALA A 502 -11.76 -19.42 5.74
C ALA A 502 -12.32 -20.81 5.41
N SER A 503 -13.26 -21.30 6.22
CA SER A 503 -14.08 -22.45 5.83
C SER A 503 -15.23 -21.99 4.94
N LEU A 504 -15.21 -22.35 3.66
CA LEU A 504 -16.41 -22.74 2.89
C LEU A 504 -16.04 -23.25 1.48
N ASN A 505 -16.51 -24.46 1.18
CA ASN A 505 -16.73 -25.05 -0.15
C ASN A 505 -15.54 -25.21 -1.12
N SER A 506 -15.21 -26.50 -1.35
CA SER A 506 -14.79 -27.19 -2.59
C SER A 506 -14.16 -26.39 -3.74
N PRO A 507 -13.12 -26.92 -4.42
CA PRO A 507 -12.69 -26.36 -5.70
C PRO A 507 -13.89 -26.21 -6.65
N ALA A 508 -13.96 -25.05 -7.32
CA ALA A 508 -15.05 -24.71 -8.21
C ALA A 508 -15.05 -25.68 -9.41
N PHE A 509 -15.98 -26.63 -9.39
CA PHE A 509 -16.31 -27.39 -10.58
C PHE A 509 -16.79 -26.43 -11.67
N ASP A 510 -16.41 -26.72 -12.92
CA ASP A 510 -17.03 -26.13 -14.10
C ASP A 510 -18.57 -26.18 -13.94
N PRO A 511 -19.29 -25.05 -14.07
CA PRO A 511 -20.74 -25.01 -13.92
C PRO A 511 -21.48 -26.05 -14.78
N GLU A 512 -20.97 -26.34 -15.97
CA GLU A 512 -21.51 -27.36 -16.88
C GLU A 512 -21.34 -28.78 -16.29
N VAL A 513 -20.17 -29.08 -15.73
CA VAL A 513 -19.90 -30.35 -15.04
C VAL A 513 -20.73 -30.48 -13.76
N ARG A 514 -20.93 -29.38 -13.01
CA ARG A 514 -21.81 -29.38 -11.83
C ARG A 514 -23.27 -29.65 -12.18
N HIS A 515 -23.78 -29.04 -13.26
CA HIS A 515 -25.13 -29.30 -13.77
C HIS A 515 -25.30 -30.78 -14.15
N GLN A 516 -24.35 -31.35 -14.90
CA GLN A 516 -24.38 -32.76 -15.29
C GLN A 516 -24.31 -33.71 -14.08
N LEU A 517 -23.60 -33.35 -13.01
CA LEU A 517 -23.57 -34.14 -11.77
C LEU A 517 -24.87 -34.05 -10.94
N ALA A 518 -25.60 -32.93 -11.02
CA ALA A 518 -26.92 -32.76 -10.43
C ALA A 518 -28.00 -33.55 -11.20
N GLU A 519 -28.01 -33.50 -12.54
CA GLU A 519 -28.89 -34.33 -13.39
C GLU A 519 -28.69 -35.83 -13.18
N LEU A 520 -27.48 -36.25 -12.80
CA LEU A 520 -27.14 -37.63 -12.45
C LEU A 520 -27.40 -38.00 -10.98
N GLY A 521 -27.86 -37.05 -10.15
CA GLY A 521 -28.23 -37.28 -8.75
C GLY A 521 -27.07 -37.51 -7.78
N TYR A 522 -25.86 -37.01 -8.10
CA TYR A 522 -24.68 -37.15 -7.23
C TYR A 522 -24.49 -36.00 -6.24
N VAL A 523 -25.29 -34.93 -6.35
CA VAL A 523 -25.29 -33.75 -5.46
C VAL A 523 -26.75 -33.38 -5.20
N GLU A 524 -27.08 -32.99 -3.96
CA GLU A 524 -28.41 -32.48 -3.62
C GLU A 524 -28.48 -30.97 -3.89
N ASP A 525 -29.54 -30.51 -4.56
CA ASP A 525 -29.76 -29.09 -4.88
C ASP A 525 -30.25 -28.29 -3.66
N GLU A 526 -29.31 -27.92 -2.79
CA GLU A 526 -29.39 -26.56 -2.24
C GLU A 526 -28.93 -25.59 -3.34
N GLU A 527 -29.89 -25.01 -4.08
CA GLU A 527 -29.59 -23.82 -4.90
C GLU A 527 -29.00 -22.75 -3.96
N PRO A 528 -27.76 -22.28 -4.21
CA PRO A 528 -27.21 -21.21 -3.40
C PRO A 528 -28.07 -19.95 -3.57
N LEU A 529 -28.45 -19.33 -2.45
CA LEU A 529 -29.28 -18.12 -2.43
C LEU A 529 -28.77 -17.12 -3.48
N PRO A 530 -29.62 -16.66 -4.43
CA PRO A 530 -29.14 -15.92 -5.60
C PRO A 530 -28.37 -14.67 -5.19
N ASP A 531 -27.11 -14.57 -5.61
CA ASP A 531 -26.23 -13.50 -5.17
C ASP A 531 -26.80 -12.12 -5.52
N LEU A 532 -27.10 -11.36 -4.46
CA LEU A 532 -27.59 -10.00 -4.56
C LEU A 532 -26.56 -9.09 -5.23
N TRP A 533 -25.26 -9.36 -5.10
CA TRP A 533 -24.20 -8.55 -5.70
C TRP A 533 -24.14 -8.70 -7.22
N ALA A 534 -24.18 -9.93 -7.74
CA ALA A 534 -24.34 -10.20 -9.18
C ALA A 534 -25.65 -9.61 -9.73
N ALA A 535 -26.74 -9.59 -8.95
CA ALA A 535 -27.99 -8.94 -9.35
C ALA A 535 -27.83 -7.41 -9.43
N LEU A 536 -27.24 -6.77 -8.41
CA LEU A 536 -26.94 -5.33 -8.37
C LEU A 536 -26.03 -4.89 -9.51
N GLU A 537 -25.02 -5.70 -9.85
CA GLU A 537 -24.11 -5.45 -10.98
C GLU A 537 -24.83 -5.41 -12.33
N SER A 538 -25.80 -6.31 -12.51
CA SER A 538 -26.58 -6.37 -13.76
C SER A 538 -27.49 -5.16 -13.99
N LYS A 539 -27.77 -4.38 -12.93
CA LYS A 539 -28.71 -3.23 -12.93
C LYS A 539 -30.10 -3.59 -13.47
N ASP A 540 -30.51 -4.84 -13.28
CA ASP A 540 -31.81 -5.37 -13.63
C ASP A 540 -32.67 -5.45 -12.36
N ASP A 541 -33.58 -4.49 -12.19
CA ASP A 541 -34.55 -4.42 -11.09
C ASP A 541 -35.29 -5.74 -10.87
N GLN A 542 -35.57 -6.50 -11.93
CA GLN A 542 -36.27 -7.77 -11.83
C GLN A 542 -35.37 -8.87 -11.28
N ARG A 543 -34.07 -8.86 -11.60
CA ARG A 543 -33.08 -9.78 -10.98
C ARG A 543 -32.83 -9.44 -9.53
N ILE A 544 -32.70 -8.14 -9.18
CA ILE A 544 -32.56 -7.69 -7.79
C ILE A 544 -33.82 -8.07 -6.97
N ARG A 545 -35.03 -7.79 -7.50
CA ARG A 545 -36.30 -8.21 -6.87
C ARG A 545 -36.46 -9.73 -6.79
N ASN A 546 -35.84 -10.52 -7.67
CA ASN A 546 -35.89 -11.98 -7.60
C ASN A 546 -34.92 -12.53 -6.54
N ALA A 547 -33.69 -12.01 -6.46
CA ALA A 547 -32.72 -12.40 -5.44
C ALA A 547 -33.24 -12.13 -4.02
N LEU A 548 -33.77 -10.94 -3.77
CA LEU A 548 -34.37 -10.57 -2.49
C LEU A 548 -35.59 -11.44 -2.14
N LYS A 549 -36.44 -11.80 -3.12
CA LYS A 549 -37.56 -12.74 -2.92
C LYS A 549 -37.12 -14.18 -2.61
N ALA A 550 -35.96 -14.59 -3.12
CA ALA A 550 -35.38 -15.91 -2.87
C ALA A 550 -34.68 -16.00 -1.49
N GLY A 551 -34.57 -14.90 -0.75
CA GLY A 551 -33.98 -14.86 0.59
C GLY A 551 -32.52 -14.39 0.64
N ALA A 552 -32.01 -13.75 -0.41
CA ALA A 552 -30.70 -13.10 -0.37
C ALA A 552 -30.68 -11.96 0.67
N ASP A 553 -29.62 -11.90 1.49
CA ASP A 553 -29.47 -10.94 2.59
C ASP A 553 -29.41 -9.48 2.07
N PRO A 554 -30.39 -8.61 2.40
CA PRO A 554 -30.44 -7.23 1.93
C PRO A 554 -29.40 -6.31 2.61
N ASP A 555 -28.84 -6.71 3.76
CA ASP A 555 -27.76 -6.02 4.46
C ASP A 555 -26.38 -6.63 4.17
N GLY A 556 -26.35 -7.81 3.52
CA GLY A 556 -25.17 -8.61 3.24
C GLY A 556 -24.04 -7.83 2.59
N LEU A 557 -23.00 -7.51 3.39
CA LEU A 557 -21.88 -6.68 2.97
C LEU A 557 -21.12 -7.34 1.81
N ASP A 558 -20.72 -6.55 0.82
CA ASP A 558 -19.90 -7.07 -0.27
C ASP A 558 -18.54 -7.58 0.25
N SER A 559 -18.04 -8.66 -0.33
CA SER A 559 -16.77 -9.27 0.08
C SER A 559 -15.58 -8.32 -0.07
N THR A 560 -15.66 -7.36 -0.99
CA THR A 560 -14.56 -6.51 -1.41
C THR A 560 -14.47 -5.25 -0.53
N PHE A 561 -15.37 -4.29 -0.71
CA PHE A 561 -15.36 -3.02 0.02
C PHE A 561 -15.92 -3.14 1.44
N GLY A 562 -16.72 -4.18 1.71
CA GLY A 562 -17.42 -4.36 2.97
C GLY A 562 -18.57 -3.37 3.17
N VAL A 563 -19.24 -2.95 2.09
CA VAL A 563 -20.40 -2.04 2.12
C VAL A 563 -21.70 -2.80 1.89
N SER A 564 -22.79 -2.36 2.50
CA SER A 564 -24.11 -2.94 2.24
C SER A 564 -24.70 -2.41 0.91
N PRO A 565 -25.65 -3.13 0.30
CA PRO A 565 -26.43 -2.64 -0.83
C PRO A 565 -27.04 -1.26 -0.57
N LEU A 566 -27.57 -1.07 0.66
CA LEU A 566 -28.23 0.17 1.08
C LEU A 566 -27.25 1.35 1.20
N CYS A 567 -25.99 1.10 1.59
CA CYS A 567 -24.94 2.13 1.55
C CYS A 567 -24.62 2.58 0.12
N ILE A 568 -24.59 1.66 -0.85
CA ILE A 568 -24.35 1.97 -2.26
C ILE A 568 -25.51 2.77 -2.85
N ALA A 569 -26.75 2.33 -2.62
CA ALA A 569 -27.94 3.04 -3.08
C ALA A 569 -27.97 4.48 -2.52
N ALA A 570 -27.67 4.65 -1.23
CA ALA A 570 -27.54 5.96 -0.59
C ALA A 570 -26.41 6.82 -1.18
N LEU A 571 -25.24 6.24 -1.47
CA LEU A 571 -24.08 6.95 -2.03
C LEU A 571 -24.38 7.49 -3.44
N PHE A 572 -25.04 6.71 -4.28
CA PHE A 572 -25.42 7.14 -5.64
C PHE A 572 -26.68 7.99 -5.69
N GLY A 573 -27.52 7.95 -4.65
CA GLY A 573 -28.82 8.63 -4.61
C GLY A 573 -29.92 7.85 -5.32
N ASP A 574 -29.77 6.53 -5.42
CA ASP A 574 -30.73 5.65 -6.08
C ASP A 574 -31.93 5.40 -5.16
N LEU A 575 -32.96 6.25 -5.30
CA LEU A 575 -34.18 6.19 -4.52
C LEU A 575 -34.99 4.91 -4.75
N GLU A 576 -34.98 4.33 -5.95
CA GLU A 576 -35.76 3.13 -6.23
C GLU A 576 -35.09 1.88 -5.65
N LEU A 577 -33.74 1.82 -5.71
CA LEU A 577 -32.98 0.79 -5.01
C LEU A 577 -33.05 0.95 -3.48
N LEU A 578 -33.01 2.17 -2.95
CA LEU A 578 -33.23 2.45 -1.52
C LEU A 578 -34.61 1.96 -1.05
N LYS A 579 -35.67 2.28 -1.81
CA LYS A 579 -37.04 1.78 -1.53
C LYS A 579 -37.07 0.26 -1.55
N LEU A 580 -36.53 -0.36 -2.62
CA LEU A 580 -36.51 -1.80 -2.80
C LEU A 580 -35.80 -2.54 -1.67
N LEU A 581 -34.62 -2.08 -1.25
CA LEU A 581 -33.87 -2.75 -0.19
C LEU A 581 -34.59 -2.64 1.17
N LEU A 582 -35.19 -1.49 1.48
CA LEU A 582 -36.01 -1.32 2.69
C LEU A 582 -37.36 -2.07 2.61
N GLU A 583 -37.95 -2.24 1.42
CA GLU A 583 -39.13 -3.10 1.19
C GLU A 583 -38.85 -4.57 1.54
N PHE A 584 -37.60 -5.03 1.34
CA PHE A 584 -37.15 -6.39 1.66
C PHE A 584 -36.40 -6.51 3.00
N GLY A 585 -36.40 -5.45 3.82
CA GLY A 585 -35.96 -5.52 5.22
C GLY A 585 -34.50 -5.18 5.50
N ALA A 586 -33.79 -4.49 4.60
CA ALA A 586 -32.50 -3.88 4.92
C ALA A 586 -32.61 -2.99 6.17
N SER A 587 -31.61 -3.03 7.05
CA SER A 587 -31.54 -2.15 8.22
C SER A 587 -31.19 -0.73 7.78
N VAL A 588 -32.03 0.24 8.15
CA VAL A 588 -31.84 1.65 7.75
C VAL A 588 -30.51 2.24 8.24
N ASP A 589 -29.97 1.71 9.35
CA ASP A 589 -28.66 2.03 9.94
C ASP A 589 -27.66 0.87 9.87
N VAL A 590 -27.78 0.00 8.84
CA VAL A 590 -26.78 -1.03 8.52
C VAL A 590 -25.37 -0.42 8.47
N ARG A 591 -24.38 -1.12 9.05
CA ARG A 591 -23.00 -0.60 9.16
C ARG A 591 -22.07 -1.34 8.23
N ASN A 592 -21.37 -0.60 7.37
CA ASN A 592 -20.25 -1.13 6.60
C ASN A 592 -19.02 -1.42 7.50
N ARG A 593 -17.94 -2.02 6.96
CA ARG A 593 -16.70 -2.29 7.72
C ARG A 593 -16.06 -1.03 8.36
N ASP A 594 -16.25 0.13 7.74
CA ASP A 594 -15.82 1.46 8.23
C ASP A 594 -16.69 1.96 9.42
N GLY A 595 -17.74 1.20 9.79
CA GLY A 595 -18.76 1.53 10.80
C GLY A 595 -19.80 2.54 10.33
N SER A 596 -19.77 2.91 9.05
CA SER A 596 -20.55 4.02 8.48
C SER A 596 -21.90 3.53 7.93
N THR A 597 -22.95 4.35 8.06
CA THR A 597 -24.34 4.04 7.70
C THR A 597 -24.72 4.52 6.29
N PRO A 598 -25.86 4.08 5.71
CA PRO A 598 -26.42 4.65 4.48
C PRO A 598 -26.60 6.16 4.58
N LEU A 599 -27.09 6.66 5.72
CA LEU A 599 -27.30 8.09 5.96
C LEU A 599 -25.99 8.88 5.85
N SER A 600 -24.87 8.34 6.36
CA SER A 600 -23.53 8.93 6.18
C SER A 600 -23.04 8.87 4.72
N SER A 601 -23.50 7.89 3.94
CA SER A 601 -23.12 7.70 2.54
C SER A 601 -23.87 8.66 1.61
N ALA A 602 -25.17 8.89 1.86
CA ALA A 602 -25.94 9.95 1.22
C ALA A 602 -25.39 11.34 1.59
N ALA A 603 -25.05 11.57 2.86
CA ALA A 603 -24.36 12.80 3.29
C ALA A 603 -23.03 13.00 2.54
N PHE A 604 -22.23 11.94 2.35
CA PHE A 604 -20.91 12.00 1.71
C PHE A 604 -20.94 12.50 0.26
N LEU A 605 -21.90 12.10 -0.58
CA LEU A 605 -22.06 12.67 -1.94
C LEU A 605 -23.17 13.73 -2.06
N GLY A 606 -23.72 14.23 -0.94
CA GLY A 606 -24.73 15.28 -0.97
C GLY A 606 -26.05 14.84 -1.60
N ARG A 607 -26.41 13.56 -1.47
CA ARG A 607 -27.64 12.97 -2.04
C ARG A 607 -28.85 13.36 -1.18
N VAL A 608 -29.30 14.60 -1.32
CA VAL A 608 -30.34 15.23 -0.48
C VAL A 608 -31.58 14.35 -0.36
N GLU A 609 -32.17 13.96 -1.49
CA GLU A 609 -33.43 13.20 -1.54
C GLU A 609 -33.29 11.81 -0.88
N ALA A 610 -32.15 11.15 -1.07
CA ALA A 610 -31.82 9.88 -0.41
C ALA A 610 -31.60 10.03 1.10
N LEU A 611 -30.98 11.13 1.54
CA LEU A 611 -30.81 11.46 2.95
C LEU A 611 -32.14 11.81 3.61
N GLU A 612 -33.01 12.59 2.96
CA GLU A 612 -34.37 12.87 3.41
C GLU A 612 -35.17 11.57 3.57
N TYR A 613 -35.16 10.71 2.54
CA TYR A 613 -35.82 9.40 2.59
C TYR A 613 -35.31 8.49 3.72
N LEU A 614 -34.00 8.45 3.96
CA LEU A 614 -33.43 7.68 5.09
C LEU A 614 -33.86 8.26 6.46
N LEU A 615 -33.94 9.60 6.59
CA LEU A 615 -34.42 10.27 7.81
C LEU A 615 -35.94 10.13 8.03
N GLU A 616 -36.73 9.96 6.97
CA GLU A 616 -38.14 9.53 7.01
C GLU A 616 -38.29 8.07 7.45
N LYS A 617 -37.34 7.21 7.06
CA LYS A 617 -37.28 5.79 7.43
C LYS A 617 -36.63 5.51 8.78
N GLY A 618 -36.26 6.56 9.51
CA GLY A 618 -35.84 6.46 10.92
C GLY A 618 -34.34 6.31 11.15
N ALA A 619 -33.50 6.53 10.13
CA ALA A 619 -32.04 6.52 10.29
C ALA A 619 -31.58 7.52 11.36
N ASP A 620 -30.69 7.08 12.24
CA ASP A 620 -30.17 7.89 13.35
C ASP A 620 -29.26 9.02 12.85
N PRO A 621 -29.66 10.31 12.97
CA PRO A 621 -28.84 11.44 12.53
C PRO A 621 -27.63 11.70 13.44
N GLU A 622 -27.60 11.12 14.65
CA GLU A 622 -26.50 11.26 15.61
C GLU A 622 -25.44 10.16 15.46
N ALA A 623 -25.68 9.15 14.61
CA ALA A 623 -24.81 7.99 14.48
C ALA A 623 -23.36 8.35 14.09
N THR A 624 -22.43 7.71 14.79
CA THR A 624 -20.98 7.79 14.55
C THR A 624 -20.45 6.49 13.96
N ASN A 625 -19.36 6.57 13.19
CA ASN A 625 -18.66 5.40 12.66
C ASN A 625 -17.63 4.81 13.67
N HIS A 626 -16.84 3.80 13.28
CA HIS A 626 -15.87 3.15 14.17
C HIS A 626 -14.74 4.07 14.68
N ARG A 627 -14.59 5.29 14.14
CA ARG A 627 -13.65 6.33 14.62
C ARG A 627 -14.33 7.42 15.46
N GLY A 628 -15.63 7.30 15.73
CA GLY A 628 -16.40 8.36 16.39
C GLY A 628 -16.79 9.53 15.46
N GLU A 629 -16.56 9.43 14.15
CA GLU A 629 -16.91 10.49 13.20
C GLU A 629 -18.43 10.49 12.96
N SER A 630 -19.09 11.62 13.19
CA SER A 630 -20.54 11.77 13.01
C SER A 630 -20.93 11.96 11.53
N ILE A 631 -22.19 11.66 11.20
CA ILE A 631 -22.75 11.88 9.85
C ILE A 631 -22.56 13.33 9.36
N LEU A 632 -22.61 14.33 10.26
CA LEU A 632 -22.34 15.72 9.90
C LEU A 632 -20.94 15.92 9.30
N SER A 633 -19.92 15.25 9.83
CA SER A 633 -18.56 15.34 9.27
C SER A 633 -18.48 14.81 7.83
N ALA A 634 -19.32 13.83 7.47
CA ALA A 634 -19.42 13.33 6.10
C ALA A 634 -20.01 14.35 5.12
N THR A 635 -20.69 15.41 5.59
CA THR A 635 -21.10 16.52 4.71
C THR A 635 -19.97 17.51 4.42
N GLU A 636 -18.91 17.52 5.22
CA GLU A 636 -17.88 18.58 5.20
C GLU A 636 -16.58 18.13 4.51
N VAL A 637 -16.67 17.16 3.59
CA VAL A 637 -15.55 16.63 2.79
C VAL A 637 -14.93 17.70 1.88
N PRO A 638 -13.63 18.01 2.03
CA PRO A 638 -12.92 18.79 1.04
C PRO A 638 -12.88 18.01 -0.28
N TRP A 639 -13.41 18.60 -1.35
CA TRP A 639 -13.59 17.95 -2.67
C TRP A 639 -12.30 17.34 -3.28
N GLU A 640 -11.15 17.79 -2.79
CA GLU A 640 -9.79 17.33 -3.11
C GLU A 640 -9.54 15.86 -2.68
N ILE A 641 -10.38 15.34 -1.79
CA ILE A 641 -10.59 13.92 -1.52
C ILE A 641 -11.61 13.30 -2.48
N THR A 642 -12.76 13.97 -2.66
CA THR A 642 -13.94 13.36 -3.29
C THR A 642 -13.68 12.89 -4.71
N GLU A 643 -13.17 13.74 -5.60
CA GLU A 643 -12.82 13.32 -6.97
C GLU A 643 -11.59 12.38 -7.00
N ALA A 644 -10.73 12.33 -5.97
CA ALA A 644 -9.63 11.35 -5.94
C ALA A 644 -10.16 9.93 -5.72
N LEU A 645 -11.06 9.77 -4.75
CA LEU A 645 -11.79 8.51 -4.53
C LEU A 645 -12.74 8.19 -5.68
N ALA A 646 -13.38 9.20 -6.29
CA ALA A 646 -14.20 9.00 -7.49
C ALA A 646 -13.38 8.50 -8.68
N GLY A 647 -12.15 9.01 -8.86
CA GLY A 647 -11.22 8.60 -9.90
C GLY A 647 -10.82 7.12 -9.80
N LEU A 648 -10.58 6.62 -8.57
CA LEU A 648 -10.34 5.18 -8.31
C LEU A 648 -11.52 4.28 -8.73
N PHE A 649 -12.72 4.82 -8.89
CA PHE A 649 -13.93 4.10 -9.28
C PHE A 649 -14.48 4.53 -10.65
N GLY A 650 -13.73 5.30 -11.44
CA GLY A 650 -14.17 5.81 -12.75
C GLY A 650 -15.35 6.78 -12.70
N LEU A 651 -15.71 7.30 -11.52
CA LEU A 651 -16.91 8.09 -11.30
C LEU A 651 -16.72 9.56 -11.70
N ALA A 652 -17.42 9.99 -12.75
CA ALA A 652 -17.57 11.40 -13.07
C ALA A 652 -18.55 12.06 -12.08
N LEU A 653 -18.03 12.93 -11.21
CA LEU A 653 -18.83 13.71 -10.26
C LEU A 653 -18.82 15.21 -10.61
N ASP A 654 -19.96 15.86 -10.42
CA ASP A 654 -20.09 17.31 -10.49
C ASP A 654 -19.78 17.95 -9.12
N ARG A 655 -18.91 18.96 -9.08
CA ARG A 655 -18.50 19.61 -7.83
C ARG A 655 -19.63 20.44 -7.22
N GLU A 656 -20.30 21.25 -8.02
CA GLU A 656 -21.30 22.20 -7.54
C GLU A 656 -22.52 21.45 -7.00
N ALA A 657 -22.96 20.40 -7.69
CA ALA A 657 -24.05 19.54 -7.24
C ALA A 657 -23.72 18.81 -5.92
N VAL A 658 -22.52 18.24 -5.79
CA VAL A 658 -22.11 17.53 -4.56
C VAL A 658 -21.91 18.49 -3.39
N GLU A 659 -21.30 19.66 -3.59
CA GLU A 659 -21.10 20.64 -2.52
C GLU A 659 -22.39 21.36 -2.11
N ALA A 660 -23.29 21.69 -3.04
CA ALA A 660 -24.62 22.23 -2.72
C ALA A 660 -25.51 21.17 -2.05
N GLY A 661 -25.46 19.93 -2.52
CA GLY A 661 -26.14 18.79 -1.91
C GLY A 661 -25.68 18.57 -0.47
N ARG A 662 -24.37 18.53 -0.23
CA ARG A 662 -23.77 18.47 1.12
C ARG A 662 -24.23 19.59 2.03
N GLN A 663 -24.29 20.84 1.55
CA GLN A 663 -24.81 21.97 2.33
C GLN A 663 -26.28 21.79 2.72
N ASN A 664 -27.10 21.16 1.88
CA ASN A 664 -28.49 20.87 2.18
C ASN A 664 -28.61 19.70 3.17
N CYS A 665 -27.86 18.61 2.96
CA CYS A 665 -27.73 17.53 3.94
C CYS A 665 -27.31 18.06 5.32
N ALA A 666 -26.34 18.96 5.40
CA ALA A 666 -25.86 19.55 6.65
C ALA A 666 -26.95 20.37 7.37
N LYS A 667 -27.82 21.08 6.63
CA LYS A 667 -28.97 21.81 7.20
C LYS A 667 -30.03 20.83 7.74
N LEU A 668 -30.37 19.81 6.96
CA LEU A 668 -31.36 18.80 7.32
C LEU A 668 -30.94 18.02 8.58
N LEU A 669 -29.70 17.57 8.63
CA LEU A 669 -29.11 16.88 9.79
C LEU A 669 -29.12 17.78 11.03
N LYS A 670 -28.65 19.04 10.92
CA LYS A 670 -28.67 20.00 12.05
C LYS A 670 -30.10 20.23 12.55
N ALA A 671 -31.05 20.50 11.65
CA ALA A 671 -32.46 20.65 12.03
C ALA A 671 -33.06 19.39 12.69
N ARG A 672 -32.66 18.18 12.26
CA ARG A 672 -33.13 16.91 12.84
C ARG A 672 -32.54 16.64 14.23
N ILE A 673 -31.28 17.00 14.47
CA ILE A 673 -30.58 16.88 15.76
C ILE A 673 -31.06 17.96 16.75
N GLU A 674 -31.30 19.18 16.28
CA GLU A 674 -31.80 20.30 17.09
C GLU A 674 -33.31 20.18 17.42
N THR A 675 -34.05 19.29 16.74
CA THR A 675 -35.44 18.98 17.09
C THR A 675 -35.47 18.07 18.32
N PRO A 676 -36.05 18.50 19.46
CA PRO A 676 -36.13 17.64 20.63
C PRO A 676 -36.93 16.38 20.33
N LYS A 677 -36.35 15.21 20.63
CA LYS A 677 -37.03 13.91 20.60
C LYS A 677 -38.30 14.01 21.44
N LYS A 678 -39.47 13.81 20.82
CA LYS A 678 -40.71 13.66 21.55
C LYS A 678 -40.63 12.36 22.37
N GLU A 679 -41.03 12.45 23.62
CA GLU A 679 -41.40 11.30 24.42
C GLU A 679 -42.81 10.87 23.96
N ASP A 680 -42.90 9.70 23.32
CA ASP A 680 -44.13 8.94 23.02
C ASP A 680 -43.99 7.55 23.66
#